data_AF-A0AAV8WNR7-F1
#
_entry.id   AF-A0AAV8WNR7-F1
#
_cell.length_a   1.000
_cell.length_b   1.000
_cell.length_c   1.000
_cell.angle_alpha   90.00
_cell.angle_beta   90.00
_cell.angle_gamma   90.00
#
_symmetry.space_group_name_H-M   'P 1'
#
loop_
_entity.id
_entity.type
_entity.pdbx_description
1 polymer ?
#
loop_
_entity_poly.entity_id
_entity_poly.type
_entity_poly.pdbx_seq_one_letter_code
_entity_poly.pdbx_strand_id
1 'polypeptide(L)'
;MFFIFILGLITFKNGTPQVGQAEITEILKTYWGLLVVFIILAFLAIFIPLSGLCFCCCRCYGNCGARSQPCDKKRDHCRKILQGTLLIILGTALLFCVVFAFASNQRLQDGIDKLPENLQNGKDDTNTFIKSTKSQANHLLVTNYQEFSSLFISTIDTMRKVNKDLLTTLQPCDISECVNIKNNMSQLQINIDFNKLPDVSPIINKMNELNISNLPQVAQEGKQKLKDIEEQIKYKLDDTLKDVVKQLNEAGDTIKDNLNNITTTITEIQEEINETADLIIRETNTYIRNYGQYRYYGGLAISCILLLVTICIALGLICGVCGKIPDGYKNNCCNKSVGSQFLICAVMLMFILGLLLALITIVAFSLGMASDRVVCYPLRNPENSTIINVIDEYLDADVTLKQALADCYQNKSIYIVLKLEKQFDIDTIHEKFNISSLLDRMNSLLEGIIGKDFTILSPDNEKMLETLKTFDPSINFDQFQDELRQNFINLSLDETSKKLEELVITIDENPALTNVKTGVQLSIRHINMYDEKLLVPMKELANEMFVIAQQLDTDLKMNSSSFSEAIDKLLIEIKQAEDILQQGTAILQTVATECGEMVKDQVNSYLDRISNVTKNELGQCGPLNVVINSTLTATCDRIVLPWNGFWVSLFLSLVLFVPTIIVSVKLSTLYQKYKPLGEHVETEYLYDTFADHRDYIPLNSPAGKRGKKKVKKSKKYEDHPQNTGREVVTREYATGSHLPDTRYADRAPK
;
A
#
# COMPACT_ATOMS: atom_id res chain seq x y z
N MET A 1 28.31 11.95 -35.52
CA MET A 1 26.97 11.33 -35.59
C MET A 1 26.83 10.18 -34.59
N PHE A 2 27.48 9.03 -34.74
CA PHE A 2 27.32 7.87 -33.81
C PHE A 2 27.49 8.22 -32.32
N PHE A 3 28.56 8.95 -31.95
CA PHE A 3 28.82 9.43 -30.57
C PHE A 3 27.80 10.47 -30.07
N ILE A 4 27.09 11.16 -30.98
CA ILE A 4 26.05 12.14 -30.66
C ILE A 4 24.74 11.40 -30.32
N PHE A 5 24.43 10.35 -31.08
CA PHE A 5 23.31 9.44 -30.83
C PHE A 5 23.42 8.75 -29.46
N ILE A 6 24.60 8.25 -29.10
CA ILE A 6 24.86 7.57 -27.81
C ILE A 6 24.73 8.52 -26.60
N LEU A 7 24.95 9.82 -26.78
CA LEU A 7 24.79 10.85 -25.74
C LEU A 7 23.37 11.42 -25.63
N GLY A 8 22.39 10.88 -26.38
CA GLY A 8 21.00 11.37 -26.35
C GLY A 8 20.80 12.76 -26.96
N LEU A 9 21.77 13.27 -27.73
CA LEU A 9 21.82 14.64 -28.25
C LEU A 9 20.91 14.88 -29.48
N ILE A 10 19.78 14.19 -29.60
CA ILE A 10 18.80 14.39 -30.67
C ILE A 10 17.40 14.47 -30.05
N THR A 11 16.85 15.68 -29.98
CA THR A 11 15.46 15.92 -29.61
C THR A 11 14.61 15.96 -30.89
N PHE A 12 13.49 15.24 -30.90
CA PHE A 12 12.65 15.07 -32.09
C PHE A 12 11.49 16.07 -32.16
N LYS A 13 11.81 17.38 -32.19
CA LYS A 13 10.76 18.41 -32.30
C LYS A 13 9.98 18.27 -33.61
N ASN A 14 8.68 18.06 -33.47
CA ASN A 14 7.72 17.84 -34.57
C ASN A 14 8.19 16.78 -35.58
N GLY A 15 8.74 15.66 -35.09
CA GLY A 15 9.26 14.57 -35.93
C GLY A 15 10.56 14.89 -36.68
N THR A 16 11.14 16.08 -36.49
CA THR A 16 12.44 16.45 -37.07
C THR A 16 13.57 16.29 -36.04
N PRO A 17 14.68 15.60 -36.35
CA PRO A 17 15.80 15.47 -35.43
C PRO A 17 16.56 16.80 -35.35
N GLN A 18 16.43 17.50 -34.21
CA GLN A 18 17.15 18.75 -33.94
C GLN A 18 18.13 18.55 -32.78
N VAL A 19 19.25 19.27 -32.84
CA VAL A 19 20.32 19.20 -31.83
C VAL A 19 20.37 20.53 -31.10
N GLY A 20 19.98 20.55 -29.83
CA GLY A 20 19.93 21.78 -29.02
C GLY A 20 21.31 22.38 -28.80
N GLN A 21 21.62 23.47 -29.52
CA GLN A 21 22.98 24.03 -29.56
C GLN A 21 23.51 24.52 -28.19
N ALA A 22 22.60 24.84 -27.25
CA ALA A 22 22.93 25.16 -25.86
C ALA A 22 23.22 23.92 -24.99
N GLU A 23 22.50 22.82 -25.20
CA GLU A 23 22.61 21.57 -24.43
C GLU A 23 23.97 20.89 -24.68
N ILE A 24 24.47 20.96 -25.92
CA ILE A 24 25.80 20.50 -26.32
C ILE A 24 26.88 21.05 -25.35
N THR A 25 26.78 22.32 -24.95
CA THR A 25 27.79 22.99 -24.11
C THR A 25 27.79 22.52 -22.66
N GLU A 26 26.63 22.15 -22.09
CA GLU A 26 26.58 21.57 -20.74
C GLU A 26 26.95 20.08 -20.75
N ILE A 27 26.47 19.33 -21.74
CA ILE A 27 26.77 17.90 -21.91
C ILE A 27 28.27 17.70 -22.17
N LEU A 28 28.94 18.59 -22.92
CA LEU A 28 30.40 18.60 -23.02
C LEU A 28 31.09 18.85 -21.68
N LYS A 29 30.62 19.80 -20.85
CA LYS A 29 31.19 20.05 -19.52
C LYS A 29 31.01 18.86 -18.57
N THR A 30 29.87 18.17 -18.63
CA THR A 30 29.56 17.03 -17.77
C THR A 30 30.28 15.75 -18.20
N TYR A 31 30.45 15.53 -19.52
CA TYR A 31 30.91 14.25 -20.07
C TYR A 31 32.26 14.29 -20.82
N TRP A 32 33.02 15.39 -20.75
CA TRP A 32 34.34 15.54 -21.40
C TRP A 32 35.29 14.35 -21.17
N GLY A 33 35.31 13.78 -19.96
CA GLY A 33 36.18 12.65 -19.63
C GLY A 33 35.92 11.40 -20.48
N LEU A 34 34.65 11.12 -20.83
CA LEU A 34 34.28 10.01 -21.70
C LEU A 34 34.69 10.27 -23.16
N LEU A 35 34.58 11.52 -23.61
CA LEU A 35 35.02 11.97 -24.92
C LEU A 35 36.55 11.84 -25.05
N VAL A 36 37.30 12.21 -24.00
CA VAL A 36 38.75 12.00 -23.89
C VAL A 36 39.12 10.51 -23.96
N VAL A 37 38.42 9.64 -23.22
CA VAL A 37 38.64 8.17 -23.29
C VAL A 37 38.40 7.64 -24.71
N PHE A 38 37.33 8.07 -25.38
CA PHE A 38 37.04 7.67 -26.76
C PHE A 38 38.11 8.16 -27.76
N ILE A 39 38.59 9.39 -27.63
CA ILE A 39 39.71 9.92 -28.44
C ILE A 39 40.99 9.10 -28.21
N ILE A 40 41.31 8.75 -26.96
CA ILE A 40 42.50 7.94 -26.64
C ILE A 40 42.35 6.52 -27.23
N LEU A 41 41.17 5.90 -27.14
CA LEU A 41 40.90 4.60 -27.76
C LEU A 41 41.06 4.64 -29.28
N ALA A 42 40.47 5.63 -29.95
CA ALA A 42 40.60 5.81 -31.40
C ALA A 42 42.06 6.09 -31.82
N PHE A 43 42.80 6.88 -31.03
CA PHE A 43 44.23 7.12 -31.24
C PHE A 43 45.03 5.82 -31.09
N LEU A 44 44.82 5.04 -30.02
CA LEU A 44 45.54 3.78 -29.79
C LEU A 44 45.23 2.74 -30.87
N ALA A 45 43.97 2.64 -31.33
CA ALA A 45 43.56 1.75 -32.41
C ALA A 45 44.31 2.02 -33.73
N ILE A 46 44.72 3.27 -33.99
CA ILE A 46 45.51 3.65 -35.17
C ILE A 46 47.02 3.59 -34.88
N PHE A 47 47.44 4.08 -33.73
CA PHE A 47 48.85 4.21 -33.35
C PHE A 47 49.55 2.87 -33.12
N ILE A 48 48.89 1.90 -32.48
CA ILE A 48 49.48 0.58 -32.20
C ILE A 48 49.81 -0.18 -33.50
N PRO A 49 48.90 -0.39 -34.48
CA PRO A 49 49.26 -1.08 -35.71
C PRO A 49 50.25 -0.29 -36.59
N LEU A 50 50.17 1.04 -36.67
CA LEU A 50 51.15 1.84 -37.43
C LEU A 50 52.56 1.78 -36.83
N SER A 51 52.68 1.87 -35.50
CA SER A 51 53.97 1.70 -34.82
C SER A 51 54.48 0.26 -34.90
N GLY A 52 53.60 -0.74 -34.91
CA GLY A 52 53.93 -2.15 -35.16
C GLY A 52 54.48 -2.40 -36.56
N LEU A 53 53.83 -1.88 -37.60
CA LEU A 53 54.32 -1.95 -38.99
C LEU A 53 55.69 -1.28 -39.12
N CYS A 54 55.84 -0.06 -38.59
CA CYS A 54 57.12 0.66 -38.57
C CYS A 54 58.21 -0.13 -37.82
N PHE A 55 57.89 -0.72 -36.66
CA PHE A 55 58.80 -1.54 -35.88
C PHE A 55 59.24 -2.79 -36.65
N CYS A 56 58.32 -3.51 -37.29
CA CYS A 56 58.61 -4.67 -38.13
C CYS A 56 59.53 -4.31 -39.31
N CYS A 57 59.23 -3.23 -40.05
CA CYS A 57 60.10 -2.74 -41.12
C CYS A 57 61.51 -2.40 -40.59
N CYS A 58 61.61 -1.63 -39.51
CA CYS A 58 62.89 -1.28 -38.89
C CYS A 58 63.68 -2.52 -38.42
N ARG A 59 62.98 -3.55 -37.94
CA ARG A 59 63.58 -4.82 -37.53
C ARG A 59 64.12 -5.61 -38.72
N CYS A 60 63.41 -5.66 -39.85
CA CYS A 60 63.88 -6.27 -41.09
C CYS A 60 65.14 -5.60 -41.65
N TYR A 61 65.27 -4.27 -41.53
CA TYR A 61 66.51 -3.55 -41.89
C TYR A 61 67.67 -3.71 -40.88
N GLY A 62 67.50 -4.51 -39.82
CA GLY A 62 68.54 -4.81 -38.83
C GLY A 62 68.60 -3.86 -37.63
N ASN A 63 67.69 -2.88 -37.54
CA ASN A 63 67.53 -2.02 -36.37
C ASN A 63 66.58 -2.69 -35.33
N CYS A 64 66.10 -1.93 -34.34
CA CYS A 64 65.08 -2.40 -33.38
C CYS A 64 65.35 -3.78 -32.75
N GLY A 65 66.60 -4.03 -32.34
CA GLY A 65 67.02 -5.26 -31.65
C GLY A 65 67.08 -6.51 -32.53
N ALA A 66 67.33 -6.36 -33.83
CA ALA A 66 67.66 -7.46 -34.74
C ALA A 66 69.16 -7.79 -34.79
N ARG A 67 70.05 -6.80 -34.61
CA ARG A 67 71.51 -6.99 -34.54
C ARG A 67 72.00 -6.99 -33.09
N SER A 68 72.78 -8.01 -32.72
CA SER A 68 73.54 -8.04 -31.49
C SER A 68 74.61 -6.95 -31.48
N GLN A 69 74.89 -6.38 -30.30
CA GLN A 69 75.92 -5.35 -30.13
C GLN A 69 77.10 -5.88 -29.30
N PRO A 70 78.36 -5.56 -29.67
CA PRO A 70 79.52 -6.02 -28.94
C PRO A 70 79.64 -5.35 -27.56
N CYS A 71 79.88 -6.17 -26.54
CA CYS A 71 80.27 -5.84 -25.17
C CYS A 71 79.31 -4.96 -24.33
N ASP A 72 79.28 -5.25 -23.02
CA ASP A 72 78.65 -4.38 -22.01
C ASP A 72 79.54 -3.18 -21.69
N LYS A 73 78.94 -1.98 -21.61
CA LYS A 73 79.60 -0.78 -21.08
C LYS A 73 79.35 -0.66 -19.57
N LYS A 74 80.24 0.01 -18.81
CA LYS A 74 80.14 0.13 -17.33
C LYS A 74 78.78 0.63 -16.81
N ARG A 75 78.03 1.43 -17.59
CA ARG A 75 76.69 1.93 -17.24
C ARG A 75 75.53 0.98 -17.63
N ASP A 76 75.78 -0.04 -18.45
CA ASP A 76 74.72 -0.91 -18.97
C ASP A 76 74.15 -1.84 -17.88
N HIS A 77 74.92 -2.19 -16.84
CA HIS A 77 74.42 -2.95 -15.68
C HIS A 77 73.30 -2.18 -14.93
N CYS A 78 73.53 -0.90 -14.63
CA CYS A 78 72.53 -0.02 -14.04
C CYS A 78 71.28 0.13 -14.93
N ARG A 79 71.47 0.22 -16.26
CA ARG A 79 70.36 0.26 -17.22
C ARG A 79 69.54 -1.03 -17.26
N LYS A 80 70.19 -2.19 -17.21
CA LYS A 80 69.52 -3.51 -17.13
C LYS A 80 68.64 -3.60 -15.89
N ILE A 81 69.15 -3.17 -14.72
CA ILE A 81 68.37 -3.15 -13.47
C ILE A 81 67.19 -2.16 -13.55
N LEU A 82 67.43 -0.92 -13.98
CA LEU A 82 66.40 0.12 -14.04
C LEU A 82 65.27 -0.22 -15.03
N GLN A 83 65.60 -0.79 -16.19
CA GLN A 83 64.60 -1.20 -17.18
C GLN A 83 63.92 -2.52 -16.78
N GLY A 84 64.62 -3.44 -16.12
CA GLY A 84 64.04 -4.66 -15.56
C GLY A 84 63.02 -4.37 -14.45
N THR A 85 63.36 -3.51 -13.49
CA THR A 85 62.45 -3.10 -12.39
C THR A 85 61.24 -2.34 -12.91
N LEU A 86 61.42 -1.41 -13.86
CA LEU A 86 60.30 -0.73 -14.52
C LEU A 86 59.38 -1.71 -15.27
N LEU A 87 59.95 -2.72 -15.96
CA LEU A 87 59.17 -3.73 -16.66
C LEU A 87 58.45 -4.70 -15.70
N ILE A 88 59.00 -4.97 -14.51
CA ILE A 88 58.31 -5.70 -13.44
C ILE A 88 57.06 -4.92 -13.00
N ILE A 89 57.19 -3.61 -12.74
CA ILE A 89 56.07 -2.75 -12.32
C ILE A 89 54.98 -2.70 -13.40
N LEU A 90 55.36 -2.53 -14.67
CA LEU A 90 54.42 -2.56 -15.79
C LEU A 90 53.78 -3.94 -15.97
N GLY A 91 54.54 -5.02 -15.77
CA GLY A 91 54.05 -6.40 -15.83
C GLY A 91 53.04 -6.73 -14.72
N THR A 92 53.26 -6.25 -13.49
CA THR A 92 52.29 -6.43 -12.39
C THR A 92 51.03 -5.58 -12.59
N ALA A 93 51.16 -4.36 -13.13
CA ALA A 93 50.01 -3.54 -13.51
C ALA A 93 49.17 -4.19 -14.63
N LEU A 94 49.82 -4.79 -15.64
CA LEU A 94 49.13 -5.58 -16.66
C LEU A 94 48.43 -6.81 -16.08
N LEU A 95 49.11 -7.59 -15.22
CA LEU A 95 48.50 -8.74 -14.53
C LEU A 95 47.26 -8.34 -13.71
N PHE A 96 47.30 -7.21 -13.01
CA PHE A 96 46.13 -6.66 -12.30
C PHE A 96 44.97 -6.37 -13.26
N CYS A 97 45.24 -5.80 -14.45
CA CYS A 97 44.22 -5.58 -15.47
C CYS A 97 43.63 -6.91 -15.99
N VAL A 98 44.43 -7.97 -16.16
CA VAL A 98 43.95 -9.31 -16.54
C VAL A 98 43.03 -9.91 -15.47
N VAL A 99 43.43 -9.83 -14.20
CA VAL A 99 42.60 -10.31 -13.08
C VAL A 99 41.29 -9.52 -12.98
N PHE A 100 41.32 -8.21 -13.19
CA PHE A 100 40.10 -7.38 -13.21
C PHE A 100 39.20 -7.67 -14.40
N ALA A 101 39.75 -7.93 -15.60
CA ALA A 101 38.98 -8.38 -16.76
C ALA A 101 38.29 -9.73 -16.50
N PHE A 102 39.02 -10.71 -15.97
CA PHE A 102 38.46 -12.02 -15.62
C PHE A 102 37.36 -11.92 -14.56
N ALA A 103 37.61 -11.19 -13.46
CA ALA A 103 36.63 -11.00 -12.38
C ALA A 103 35.37 -10.22 -12.84
N SER A 104 35.53 -9.26 -13.75
CA SER A 104 34.41 -8.52 -14.36
C SER A 104 33.60 -9.44 -15.30
N ASN A 105 34.27 -10.25 -16.11
CA ASN A 105 33.63 -11.23 -17.00
C ASN A 105 32.81 -12.28 -16.20
N GLN A 106 33.35 -12.74 -15.07
CA GLN A 106 32.66 -13.67 -14.17
C GLN A 106 31.44 -13.02 -13.52
N ARG A 107 31.58 -11.85 -12.88
CA ARG A 107 30.44 -11.16 -12.24
C ARG A 107 29.32 -10.81 -13.22
N LEU A 108 29.68 -10.46 -14.45
CA LEU A 108 28.75 -10.25 -15.55
C LEU A 108 28.00 -11.53 -15.94
N GLN A 109 28.64 -12.70 -15.84
CA GLN A 109 27.97 -13.99 -16.03
C GLN A 109 27.03 -14.31 -14.86
N ASP A 110 27.50 -14.18 -13.62
CA ASP A 110 26.69 -14.38 -12.40
C ASP A 110 25.44 -13.48 -12.36
N GLY A 111 25.51 -12.28 -12.96
CA GLY A 111 24.39 -11.36 -13.11
C GLY A 111 23.42 -11.74 -14.24
N ILE A 112 23.96 -12.11 -15.41
CA ILE A 112 23.14 -12.54 -16.56
C ILE A 112 22.35 -13.82 -16.23
N ASP A 113 22.99 -14.83 -15.65
CA ASP A 113 22.35 -16.13 -15.37
C ASP A 113 21.21 -16.02 -14.35
N LYS A 114 21.18 -14.95 -13.54
CA LYS A 114 20.11 -14.65 -12.58
C LYS A 114 19.08 -13.65 -13.10
N LEU A 115 19.30 -13.01 -14.26
CA LEU A 115 18.38 -12.00 -14.78
C LEU A 115 16.95 -12.53 -14.97
N PRO A 116 16.71 -13.73 -15.56
CA PRO A 116 15.35 -14.22 -15.76
C PRO A 116 14.58 -14.49 -14.47
N GLU A 117 15.25 -15.00 -13.43
CA GLU A 117 14.69 -15.23 -12.10
C GLU A 117 14.25 -13.91 -11.44
N ASN A 118 15.09 -12.87 -11.50
CA ASN A 118 14.76 -11.56 -10.95
C ASN A 118 13.63 -10.86 -11.73
N LEU A 119 13.56 -11.03 -13.05
CA LEU A 119 12.46 -10.50 -13.86
C LEU A 119 11.14 -11.22 -13.59
N GLN A 120 11.17 -12.55 -13.43
CA GLN A 120 10.00 -13.34 -13.04
C GLN A 120 9.47 -12.92 -11.66
N ASN A 121 10.35 -12.84 -10.65
CA ASN A 121 9.98 -12.38 -9.31
C ASN A 121 9.37 -10.96 -9.36
N GLY A 122 9.98 -10.03 -10.11
CA GLY A 122 9.44 -8.67 -10.27
C GLY A 122 8.06 -8.62 -10.94
N LYS A 123 7.80 -9.51 -11.91
CA LYS A 123 6.46 -9.69 -12.53
C LYS A 123 5.45 -10.20 -11.49
N ASP A 124 5.81 -11.21 -10.71
CA ASP A 124 4.90 -11.85 -9.76
C ASP A 124 4.63 -10.96 -8.52
N ASP A 125 5.62 -10.21 -8.06
CA ASP A 125 5.46 -9.16 -7.04
C ASP A 125 4.55 -8.03 -7.56
N THR A 126 4.73 -7.59 -8.81
CA THR A 126 3.87 -6.55 -9.43
C THR A 126 2.42 -7.02 -9.54
N ASN A 127 2.18 -8.26 -9.97
CA ASN A 127 0.84 -8.86 -9.97
C ASN A 127 0.23 -8.94 -8.57
N THR A 128 1.04 -9.27 -7.57
CA THR A 128 0.62 -9.35 -6.15
C THR A 128 0.25 -7.98 -5.59
N PHE A 129 1.01 -6.94 -5.94
CA PHE A 129 0.70 -5.54 -5.61
C PHE A 129 -0.61 -5.08 -6.26
N ILE A 130 -0.79 -5.33 -7.57
CA ILE A 130 -2.02 -4.94 -8.29
C ILE A 130 -3.24 -5.68 -7.71
N LYS A 131 -3.13 -6.99 -7.46
CA LYS A 131 -4.22 -7.79 -6.88
C LYS A 131 -4.60 -7.33 -5.47
N SER A 132 -3.61 -7.03 -4.63
CA SER A 132 -3.84 -6.48 -3.28
C SER A 132 -4.50 -5.10 -3.35
N THR A 133 -4.06 -4.24 -4.26
CA THR A 133 -4.62 -2.89 -4.45
C THR A 133 -6.07 -2.93 -4.93
N LYS A 134 -6.41 -3.79 -5.91
CA LYS A 134 -7.81 -4.05 -6.33
C LYS A 134 -8.66 -4.55 -5.16
N SER A 135 -8.13 -5.47 -4.34
CA SER A 135 -8.85 -5.98 -3.17
C SER A 135 -9.09 -4.90 -2.11
N GLN A 136 -8.13 -3.99 -1.89
CA GLN A 136 -8.27 -2.86 -0.98
C GLN A 136 -9.29 -1.84 -1.50
N ALA A 137 -9.25 -1.48 -2.79
CA ALA A 137 -10.21 -0.58 -3.41
C ALA A 137 -11.64 -1.10 -3.28
N ASN A 138 -11.87 -2.38 -3.61
CA ASN A 138 -13.18 -3.02 -3.49
C ASN A 138 -13.68 -3.07 -2.04
N HIS A 139 -12.80 -3.38 -1.08
CA HIS A 139 -13.18 -3.38 0.35
C HIS A 139 -13.50 -1.97 0.86
N LEU A 140 -12.71 -0.96 0.47
CA LEU A 140 -12.87 0.43 0.91
C LEU A 140 -14.14 1.07 0.36
N LEU A 141 -14.43 0.85 -0.93
CA LEU A 141 -15.43 1.61 -1.68
C LEU A 141 -16.70 0.81 -2.02
N VAL A 142 -16.69 -0.53 -1.91
CA VAL A 142 -17.92 -1.36 -1.92
C VAL A 142 -18.24 -1.90 -0.53
N THR A 143 -17.36 -2.68 0.09
CA THR A 143 -17.70 -3.41 1.34
C THR A 143 -17.99 -2.44 2.50
N ASN A 144 -17.08 -1.51 2.80
CA ASN A 144 -17.30 -0.51 3.84
C ASN A 144 -18.49 0.40 3.52
N TYR A 145 -18.79 0.64 2.23
CA TYR A 145 -19.96 1.42 1.81
C TYR A 145 -21.27 0.67 2.07
N GLN A 146 -21.30 -0.65 1.83
CA GLN A 146 -22.45 -1.50 2.14
C GLN A 146 -22.65 -1.64 3.66
N GLU A 147 -21.57 -1.75 4.44
CA GLU A 147 -21.62 -1.70 5.91
C GLU A 147 -22.13 -0.34 6.41
N PHE A 148 -21.59 0.77 5.90
CA PHE A 148 -22.04 2.12 6.23
C PHE A 148 -23.52 2.33 5.88
N SER A 149 -23.93 1.99 4.66
CA SER A 149 -25.31 2.15 4.19
C SER A 149 -26.29 1.29 5.01
N SER A 150 -25.96 0.03 5.28
CA SER A 150 -26.80 -0.83 6.12
C SER A 150 -26.89 -0.35 7.58
N LEU A 151 -25.79 0.16 8.16
CA LEU A 151 -25.79 0.76 9.50
C LEU A 151 -26.59 2.07 9.54
N PHE A 152 -26.49 2.90 8.51
CA PHE A 152 -27.23 4.16 8.36
C PHE A 152 -28.73 3.91 8.20
N ILE A 153 -29.12 2.96 7.33
CA ILE A 153 -30.51 2.52 7.17
C ILE A 153 -31.06 1.95 8.48
N SER A 154 -30.26 1.11 9.18
CA SER A 154 -30.63 0.57 10.50
C SER A 154 -30.78 1.65 11.57
N THR A 155 -30.00 2.74 11.49
CA THR A 155 -30.11 3.90 12.39
C THR A 155 -31.40 4.67 12.10
N ILE A 156 -31.73 4.92 10.83
CA ILE A 156 -33.01 5.51 10.40
C ILE A 156 -34.20 4.65 10.86
N ASP A 157 -34.16 3.33 10.69
CA ASP A 157 -35.21 2.43 11.17
C ASP A 157 -35.31 2.38 12.70
N THR A 158 -34.22 2.64 13.42
CA THR A 158 -34.22 2.76 14.87
C THR A 158 -34.90 4.06 15.30
N MET A 159 -34.65 5.20 14.64
CA MET A 159 -35.39 6.45 14.87
C MET A 159 -36.87 6.31 14.51
N ARG A 160 -37.20 5.65 13.39
CA ARG A 160 -38.58 5.31 12.99
C ARG A 160 -39.29 4.45 14.05
N LYS A 161 -38.60 3.52 14.71
CA LYS A 161 -39.13 2.74 15.83
C LYS A 161 -39.31 3.56 17.10
N VAL A 162 -38.30 4.31 17.54
CA VAL A 162 -38.40 5.16 18.75
C VAL A 162 -39.58 6.12 18.68
N ASN A 163 -39.79 6.77 17.52
CA ASN A 163 -40.92 7.68 17.31
C ASN A 163 -42.28 6.95 17.31
N LYS A 164 -42.32 5.69 16.82
CA LYS A 164 -43.53 4.85 16.87
C LYS A 164 -43.83 4.35 18.29
N ASP A 165 -42.83 3.90 19.03
CA ASP A 165 -43.00 3.30 20.36
C ASP A 165 -43.43 4.37 21.38
N LEU A 166 -42.94 5.61 21.22
CA LEU A 166 -43.41 6.79 21.94
C LEU A 166 -44.93 7.02 21.77
N LEU A 167 -45.44 6.91 20.54
CA LEU A 167 -46.87 7.08 20.24
C LEU A 167 -47.72 5.91 20.76
N THR A 168 -47.22 4.67 20.65
CA THR A 168 -47.95 3.47 21.13
C THR A 168 -48.13 3.45 22.66
N THR A 169 -47.36 4.26 23.39
CA THR A 169 -47.41 4.38 24.87
C THR A 169 -48.66 5.13 25.37
N LEU A 170 -49.44 5.79 24.50
CA LEU A 170 -50.57 6.65 24.86
C LEU A 170 -51.97 6.04 24.61
N GLN A 171 -52.07 4.73 24.31
CA GLN A 171 -53.17 4.24 23.45
C GLN A 171 -54.26 3.27 23.99
N PRO A 172 -54.36 2.91 25.29
CA PRO A 172 -55.57 2.20 25.76
C PRO A 172 -56.15 2.62 27.13
N CYS A 173 -57.44 2.95 27.14
CA CYS A 173 -58.37 2.57 28.20
C CYS A 173 -59.78 2.50 27.60
N ASP A 174 -60.49 1.37 27.77
CA ASP A 174 -61.75 1.06 27.07
C ASP A 174 -62.50 -0.03 27.88
N ILE A 175 -63.73 0.23 28.35
CA ILE A 175 -64.44 -0.66 29.29
C ILE A 175 -65.92 -0.85 28.89
N SER A 176 -66.40 -2.09 29.03
CA SER A 176 -67.58 -2.65 28.34
C SER A 176 -68.92 -2.52 29.09
N GLU A 177 -69.07 -1.60 30.03
CA GLU A 177 -70.26 -1.51 30.90
C GLU A 177 -71.45 -0.75 30.27
N CYS A 178 -71.19 -0.01 29.19
CA CYS A 178 -72.09 0.95 28.54
C CYS A 178 -73.34 0.37 27.82
N VAL A 179 -73.74 -0.89 28.07
CA VAL A 179 -74.76 -1.61 27.26
C VAL A 179 -75.98 -2.10 28.06
N ASN A 180 -75.84 -2.43 29.34
CA ASN A 180 -76.88 -3.20 30.06
C ASN A 180 -78.06 -2.37 30.60
N ILE A 181 -77.95 -1.04 30.67
CA ILE A 181 -78.96 -0.13 31.28
C ILE A 181 -80.16 0.16 30.32
N LYS A 182 -80.44 -0.75 29.37
CA LYS A 182 -81.44 -0.51 28.31
C LYS A 182 -82.88 -0.91 28.67
N ASN A 183 -83.06 -1.91 29.53
CA ASN A 183 -84.35 -2.59 29.70
C ASN A 183 -84.95 -2.35 31.09
N ASN A 184 -85.61 -1.19 31.24
CA ASN A 184 -86.18 -0.73 32.50
C ASN A 184 -87.63 -1.21 32.71
N MET A 185 -88.01 -1.39 33.99
CA MET A 185 -89.37 -1.39 34.59
C MET A 185 -90.57 -2.09 33.89
N SER A 186 -91.39 -2.77 34.71
CA SER A 186 -92.76 -2.26 35.00
C SER A 186 -93.53 -3.03 36.09
N GLN A 187 -93.98 -2.30 37.14
CA GLN A 187 -95.29 -2.46 37.85
C GLN A 187 -95.45 -3.72 38.76
N LEU A 188 -96.24 -3.78 39.84
CA LEU A 188 -97.15 -2.86 40.58
C LEU A 188 -97.34 -3.47 42.02
N GLN A 189 -97.75 -2.87 43.14
CA GLN A 189 -97.66 -1.57 43.89
C GLN A 189 -98.40 -1.82 45.24
N ILE A 190 -98.30 -1.06 46.35
CA ILE A 190 -97.27 -0.22 47.02
C ILE A 190 -97.81 0.01 48.46
N ASN A 191 -96.99 0.15 49.52
CA ASN A 191 -97.40 0.91 50.73
C ASN A 191 -96.23 1.47 51.57
N ILE A 192 -95.66 2.58 51.12
CA ILE A 192 -94.80 3.51 51.89
C ILE A 192 -95.31 4.92 51.56
N ASP A 193 -95.20 5.87 52.50
CA ASP A 193 -95.55 7.27 52.24
C ASP A 193 -94.41 7.99 51.52
N PHE A 194 -94.40 7.92 50.18
CA PHE A 194 -93.35 8.47 49.32
C PHE A 194 -93.28 10.01 49.30
N ASN A 195 -94.22 10.73 49.93
CA ASN A 195 -94.34 12.20 49.85
C ASN A 195 -93.21 12.99 50.55
N LYS A 196 -92.21 12.31 51.13
CA LYS A 196 -91.05 12.91 51.78
C LYS A 196 -89.75 12.91 50.96
N LEU A 197 -89.67 12.09 49.91
CA LEU A 197 -88.44 11.98 49.12
C LEU A 197 -88.23 13.28 48.29
N PRO A 198 -86.99 13.77 48.14
CA PRO A 198 -86.70 14.92 47.28
C PRO A 198 -87.16 14.70 45.83
N ASP A 199 -87.87 15.66 45.24
CA ASP A 199 -88.25 15.61 43.83
C ASP A 199 -87.03 15.86 42.93
N VAL A 200 -86.67 14.85 42.14
CA VAL A 200 -85.56 14.89 41.16
C VAL A 200 -85.98 15.44 39.80
N SER A 201 -87.28 15.64 39.55
CA SER A 201 -87.81 16.18 38.29
C SER A 201 -87.20 17.53 37.86
N PRO A 202 -86.94 18.50 38.76
CA PRO A 202 -86.31 19.78 38.39
C PRO A 202 -84.88 19.61 37.87
N ILE A 203 -84.16 18.59 38.34
CA ILE A 203 -82.77 18.31 37.98
C ILE A 203 -82.73 17.59 36.63
N ILE A 204 -83.61 16.62 36.43
CA ILE A 204 -83.80 15.92 35.14
C ILE A 204 -84.23 16.91 34.05
N ASN A 205 -85.16 17.82 34.34
CA ASN A 205 -85.60 18.83 33.37
C ASN A 205 -84.45 19.78 32.98
N LYS A 206 -83.63 20.25 33.94
CA LYS A 206 -82.42 21.03 33.63
C LYS A 206 -81.39 20.25 32.81
N MET A 207 -81.18 18.96 33.06
CA MET A 207 -80.30 18.14 32.21
C MET A 207 -80.81 18.03 30.76
N ASN A 208 -82.14 17.92 30.58
CA ASN A 208 -82.77 17.91 29.25
C ASN A 208 -82.62 19.26 28.52
N GLU A 209 -82.56 20.38 29.24
CA GLU A 209 -82.30 21.72 28.68
C GLU A 209 -80.82 21.91 28.24
N LEU A 210 -79.87 21.19 28.85
CA LEU A 210 -78.42 21.37 28.67
C LEU A 210 -77.82 20.65 27.45
N ASN A 211 -78.62 19.97 26.63
CA ASN A 211 -78.20 19.30 25.38
C ASN A 211 -76.97 18.37 25.51
N ILE A 212 -76.85 17.69 26.65
CA ILE A 212 -75.66 16.93 27.08
C ILE A 212 -75.28 15.80 26.10
N SER A 213 -76.24 15.33 25.28
CA SER A 213 -76.06 14.31 24.23
C SER A 213 -74.92 14.60 23.24
N ASN A 214 -74.50 15.85 23.09
CA ASN A 214 -73.46 16.23 22.13
C ASN A 214 -72.03 16.14 22.71
N LEU A 215 -71.83 16.05 24.03
CA LEU A 215 -70.48 16.00 24.64
C LEU A 215 -69.61 14.82 24.14
N PRO A 216 -70.14 13.59 23.98
CA PRO A 216 -69.35 12.48 23.43
C PRO A 216 -68.83 12.77 22.01
N GLN A 217 -69.64 13.44 21.18
CA GLN A 217 -69.21 13.86 19.84
C GLN A 217 -68.10 14.92 19.92
N VAL A 218 -68.25 15.93 20.77
CA VAL A 218 -67.23 16.99 20.98
C VAL A 218 -65.89 16.39 21.43
N ALA A 219 -65.91 15.45 22.38
CA ALA A 219 -64.70 14.76 22.82
C ALA A 219 -64.06 13.92 21.70
N GLN A 220 -64.88 13.27 20.86
CA GLN A 220 -64.42 12.47 19.74
C GLN A 220 -63.88 13.32 18.58
N GLU A 221 -64.45 14.50 18.32
CA GLU A 221 -63.92 15.50 17.38
C GLU A 221 -62.55 16.03 17.83
N GLY A 222 -62.41 16.39 19.12
CA GLY A 222 -61.12 16.79 19.69
C GLY A 222 -60.06 15.69 19.59
N LYS A 223 -60.44 14.44 19.89
CA LYS A 223 -59.57 13.26 19.72
C LYS A 223 -59.17 13.02 18.26
N GLN A 224 -60.07 13.24 17.31
CA GLN A 224 -59.77 13.07 15.88
C GLN A 224 -58.78 14.13 15.39
N LYS A 225 -58.94 15.42 15.76
CA LYS A 225 -57.96 16.49 15.42
C LYS A 225 -56.53 16.13 15.84
N LEU A 226 -56.36 15.60 17.05
CA LEU A 226 -55.05 15.19 17.57
C LEU A 226 -54.47 14.01 16.79
N LYS A 227 -55.31 13.04 16.40
CA LYS A 227 -54.91 11.89 15.57
C LYS A 227 -54.54 12.31 14.14
N ASP A 228 -55.23 13.30 13.56
CA ASP A 228 -54.93 13.84 12.23
C ASP A 228 -53.56 14.55 12.20
N ILE A 229 -53.11 15.13 13.32
CA ILE A 229 -51.75 15.68 13.48
C ILE A 229 -50.72 14.54 13.56
N GLU A 230 -50.98 13.48 14.33
CA GLU A 230 -50.10 12.30 14.41
C GLU A 230 -49.84 11.71 13.01
N GLU A 231 -50.91 11.43 12.25
CA GLU A 231 -50.80 10.80 10.93
C GLU A 231 -50.06 11.70 9.92
N GLN A 232 -50.23 13.03 9.99
CA GLN A 232 -49.51 13.96 9.13
C GLN A 232 -48.00 14.04 9.43
N ILE A 233 -47.60 14.11 10.71
CA ILE A 233 -46.18 14.10 11.12
C ILE A 233 -45.52 12.81 10.63
N LYS A 234 -46.18 11.68 10.89
CA LYS A 234 -45.75 10.32 10.54
C LYS A 234 -45.58 10.14 9.04
N TYR A 235 -46.53 10.61 8.24
CA TYR A 235 -46.47 10.52 6.77
C TYR A 235 -45.34 11.38 6.18
N LYS A 236 -45.25 12.66 6.55
CA LYS A 236 -44.22 13.59 6.04
C LYS A 236 -42.80 13.14 6.40
N LEU A 237 -42.60 12.65 7.62
CA LEU A 237 -41.30 12.15 8.08
C LEU A 237 -40.90 10.85 7.35
N ASP A 238 -41.83 9.91 7.19
CA ASP A 238 -41.55 8.62 6.54
C ASP A 238 -41.23 8.76 5.05
N ASP A 239 -41.88 9.69 4.34
CA ASP A 239 -41.58 10.02 2.94
C ASP A 239 -40.20 10.68 2.80
N THR A 240 -39.88 11.65 3.66
CA THR A 240 -38.57 12.32 3.68
C THR A 240 -37.43 11.33 3.91
N LEU A 241 -37.59 10.41 4.88
CA LEU A 241 -36.59 9.37 5.18
C LEU A 241 -36.42 8.37 4.02
N LYS A 242 -37.46 8.10 3.23
CA LYS A 242 -37.34 7.25 2.01
C LYS A 242 -36.51 7.92 0.93
N ASP A 243 -36.66 9.23 0.73
CA ASP A 243 -35.88 9.98 -0.28
C ASP A 243 -34.38 10.04 0.10
N VAL A 244 -34.04 10.20 1.38
CA VAL A 244 -32.67 10.08 1.88
C VAL A 244 -32.08 8.70 1.55
N VAL A 245 -32.78 7.62 1.90
CA VAL A 245 -32.33 6.24 1.64
C VAL A 245 -32.21 5.96 0.14
N LYS A 246 -33.08 6.54 -0.68
CA LYS A 246 -33.00 6.43 -2.15
C LYS A 246 -31.71 7.06 -2.68
N GLN A 247 -31.43 8.32 -2.33
CA GLN A 247 -30.24 9.04 -2.80
C GLN A 247 -28.93 8.36 -2.34
N LEU A 248 -28.91 7.83 -1.12
CA LEU A 248 -27.79 7.04 -0.59
C LEU A 248 -27.52 5.76 -1.41
N ASN A 249 -28.56 5.10 -1.93
CA ASN A 249 -28.40 3.92 -2.79
C ASN A 249 -27.93 4.31 -4.19
N GLU A 250 -28.53 5.34 -4.82
CA GLU A 250 -28.14 5.83 -6.15
C GLU A 250 -26.67 6.32 -6.19
N ALA A 251 -26.19 6.95 -5.12
CA ALA A 251 -24.78 7.31 -4.96
C ALA A 251 -23.87 6.09 -4.72
N GLY A 252 -24.35 5.06 -4.00
CA GLY A 252 -23.63 3.81 -3.79
C GLY A 252 -23.38 3.02 -5.07
N ASP A 253 -24.41 2.91 -5.92
CA ASP A 253 -24.25 2.30 -7.25
C ASP A 253 -23.35 3.16 -8.16
N THR A 254 -23.41 4.49 -8.08
CA THR A 254 -22.44 5.39 -8.78
C THR A 254 -20.98 5.09 -8.39
N ILE A 255 -20.69 4.94 -7.09
CA ILE A 255 -19.33 4.63 -6.59
C ILE A 255 -18.86 3.27 -7.10
N LYS A 256 -19.75 2.27 -7.06
CA LYS A 256 -19.52 0.90 -7.50
C LYS A 256 -19.29 0.78 -9.02
N ASP A 257 -20.01 1.53 -9.83
CA ASP A 257 -19.81 1.54 -11.29
C ASP A 257 -18.50 2.23 -11.69
N ASN A 258 -18.15 3.36 -11.04
CA ASN A 258 -16.84 3.98 -11.22
C ASN A 258 -15.69 3.05 -10.80
N LEU A 259 -15.84 2.34 -9.69
CA LEU A 259 -14.91 1.29 -9.25
C LEU A 259 -14.75 0.16 -10.27
N ASN A 260 -15.86 -0.29 -10.88
CA ASN A 260 -15.83 -1.33 -11.91
C ASN A 260 -15.00 -0.86 -13.10
N ASN A 261 -15.19 0.38 -13.56
CA ASN A 261 -14.41 0.98 -14.65
C ASN A 261 -12.91 1.04 -14.31
N ILE A 262 -12.54 1.56 -13.14
CA ILE A 262 -11.13 1.60 -12.66
C ILE A 262 -10.54 0.18 -12.58
N THR A 263 -11.32 -0.78 -12.06
CA THR A 263 -10.86 -2.16 -11.92
C THR A 263 -10.60 -2.81 -13.29
N THR A 264 -11.43 -2.51 -14.28
CA THR A 264 -11.28 -2.91 -15.69
C THR A 264 -10.00 -2.34 -16.31
N THR A 265 -9.78 -1.02 -16.19
CA THR A 265 -8.56 -0.38 -16.72
C THR A 265 -7.29 -0.91 -16.05
N ILE A 266 -7.32 -1.20 -14.74
CA ILE A 266 -6.19 -1.83 -14.06
C ILE A 266 -6.11 -3.34 -14.40
N THR A 267 -7.13 -4.03 -14.92
CA THR A 267 -6.95 -5.37 -15.54
C THR A 267 -6.29 -5.29 -16.91
N GLU A 268 -6.69 -4.33 -17.75
CA GLU A 268 -6.11 -4.12 -19.09
C GLU A 268 -4.61 -3.81 -18.99
N ILE A 269 -4.23 -2.83 -18.15
CA ILE A 269 -2.82 -2.50 -17.87
C ILE A 269 -2.05 -3.71 -17.26
N GLN A 270 -2.70 -4.49 -16.40
CA GLN A 270 -2.08 -5.69 -15.82
C GLN A 270 -1.84 -6.78 -16.86
N GLU A 271 -2.73 -6.93 -17.85
CA GLU A 271 -2.59 -7.90 -18.94
C GLU A 271 -1.47 -7.48 -19.91
N GLU A 272 -1.43 -6.21 -20.32
CA GLU A 272 -0.37 -5.64 -21.17
C GLU A 272 1.03 -5.73 -20.52
N ILE A 273 1.14 -5.41 -19.22
CA ILE A 273 2.38 -5.60 -18.45
C ILE A 273 2.78 -7.09 -18.41
N ASN A 274 1.82 -8.00 -18.27
CA ASN A 274 2.10 -9.44 -18.20
C ASN A 274 2.58 -10.00 -19.53
N GLU A 275 1.92 -9.67 -20.65
CA GLU A 275 2.36 -10.08 -21.98
C GLU A 275 3.76 -9.51 -22.29
N THR A 276 3.97 -8.22 -22.01
CA THR A 276 5.27 -7.55 -22.22
C THR A 276 6.38 -8.19 -21.38
N ALA A 277 6.10 -8.49 -20.11
CA ALA A 277 7.04 -9.17 -19.21
C ALA A 277 7.36 -10.60 -19.70
N ASP A 278 6.35 -11.38 -20.11
CA ASP A 278 6.56 -12.75 -20.62
C ASP A 278 7.35 -12.75 -21.94
N LEU A 279 7.12 -11.79 -22.83
CA LEU A 279 7.93 -11.61 -24.04
C LEU A 279 9.40 -11.33 -23.68
N ILE A 280 9.66 -10.34 -22.82
CA ILE A 280 11.01 -9.97 -22.38
C ILE A 280 11.69 -11.15 -21.67
N ILE A 281 11.02 -11.84 -20.74
CA ILE A 281 11.55 -12.99 -20.00
C ILE A 281 11.85 -14.15 -20.95
N ARG A 282 10.96 -14.45 -21.92
CA ARG A 282 11.13 -15.55 -22.88
C ARG A 282 12.24 -15.28 -23.89
N GLU A 283 12.34 -14.06 -24.42
CA GLU A 283 13.46 -13.67 -25.29
C GLU A 283 14.78 -13.66 -24.52
N THR A 284 14.82 -13.08 -23.32
CA THR A 284 16.01 -13.05 -22.45
C THR A 284 16.49 -14.47 -22.12
N ASN A 285 15.61 -15.37 -21.69
CA ASN A 285 15.94 -16.79 -21.48
C ASN A 285 16.49 -17.47 -22.74
N THR A 286 15.85 -17.22 -23.90
CA THR A 286 16.26 -17.82 -25.18
C THR A 286 17.63 -17.30 -25.64
N TYR A 287 17.87 -16.00 -25.48
CA TYR A 287 19.14 -15.35 -25.79
C TYR A 287 20.26 -15.83 -24.86
N ILE A 288 20.02 -15.90 -23.55
CA ILE A 288 21.01 -16.38 -22.57
C ILE A 288 21.37 -17.85 -22.84
N ARG A 289 20.37 -18.72 -23.05
CA ARG A 289 20.60 -20.14 -23.33
C ARG A 289 21.40 -20.35 -24.62
N ASN A 290 21.14 -19.56 -25.66
CA ASN A 290 21.75 -19.74 -26.98
C ASN A 290 23.10 -19.00 -27.15
N TYR A 291 23.25 -17.81 -26.56
CA TYR A 291 24.41 -16.91 -26.77
C TYR A 291 25.23 -16.64 -25.50
N GLY A 292 24.70 -16.86 -24.30
CA GLY A 292 25.39 -16.59 -23.03
C GLY A 292 26.73 -17.32 -22.91
N GLN A 293 26.77 -18.60 -23.29
CA GLN A 293 28.01 -19.39 -23.32
C GLN A 293 29.07 -18.78 -24.25
N TYR A 294 28.70 -18.40 -25.48
CA TYR A 294 29.62 -17.76 -26.43
C TYR A 294 30.15 -16.42 -25.92
N ARG A 295 29.28 -15.61 -25.29
CA ARG A 295 29.66 -14.34 -24.65
C ARG A 295 30.61 -14.54 -23.47
N TYR A 296 30.38 -15.54 -22.62
CA TYR A 296 31.27 -15.90 -21.51
C TYR A 296 32.64 -16.37 -22.02
N TYR A 297 32.66 -17.33 -22.96
CA TYR A 297 33.89 -17.85 -23.55
C TYR A 297 34.66 -16.81 -24.36
N GLY A 298 33.99 -15.84 -24.99
CA GLY A 298 34.63 -14.71 -25.65
C GLY A 298 35.42 -13.82 -24.67
N GLY A 299 34.81 -13.42 -23.55
CA GLY A 299 35.50 -12.65 -22.50
C GLY A 299 36.60 -13.44 -21.79
N LEU A 300 36.41 -14.76 -21.62
CA LEU A 300 37.46 -15.66 -21.13
C LEU A 300 38.64 -15.74 -22.12
N ALA A 301 38.39 -15.90 -23.41
CA ALA A 301 39.42 -15.96 -24.44
C ALA A 301 40.24 -14.66 -24.50
N ILE A 302 39.59 -13.49 -24.43
CA ILE A 302 40.27 -12.19 -24.32
C ILE A 302 41.18 -12.13 -23.09
N SER A 303 40.68 -12.61 -21.94
CA SER A 303 41.45 -12.67 -20.69
C SER A 303 42.67 -13.59 -20.81
N CYS A 304 42.50 -14.77 -21.41
CA CYS A 304 43.59 -15.73 -21.69
C CYS A 304 44.63 -15.18 -22.69
N ILE A 305 44.20 -14.40 -23.68
CA ILE A 305 45.08 -13.74 -24.65
C ILE A 305 45.97 -12.69 -23.97
N LEU A 306 45.41 -11.87 -23.06
CA LEU A 306 46.19 -10.93 -22.27
C LEU A 306 47.12 -11.66 -21.28
N LEU A 307 46.64 -12.74 -20.66
CA LEU A 307 47.43 -13.60 -19.77
C LEU A 307 48.66 -14.17 -20.49
N LEU A 308 48.51 -14.65 -21.73
CA LEU A 308 49.62 -15.13 -22.56
C LEU A 308 50.70 -14.05 -22.76
N VAL A 309 50.31 -12.80 -23.05
CA VAL A 309 51.25 -11.67 -23.16
C VAL A 309 52.00 -11.45 -21.84
N THR A 310 51.31 -11.48 -20.69
CA THR A 310 51.97 -11.33 -19.38
C THR A 310 52.91 -12.49 -19.05
N ILE A 311 52.59 -13.72 -19.46
CA ILE A 311 53.49 -14.89 -19.31
C ILE A 311 54.75 -14.71 -20.16
N CYS A 312 54.64 -14.25 -21.41
CA CYS A 312 55.82 -13.98 -22.24
C CYS A 312 56.71 -12.87 -21.64
N ILE A 313 56.14 -11.84 -21.02
CA ILE A 313 56.90 -10.81 -20.29
C ILE A 313 57.57 -11.41 -19.05
N ALA A 314 56.86 -12.23 -18.26
CA ALA A 314 57.39 -12.88 -17.07
C ALA A 314 58.55 -13.84 -17.39
N LEU A 315 58.42 -14.69 -18.40
CA LEU A 315 59.50 -15.58 -18.88
C LEU A 315 60.69 -14.76 -19.42
N GLY A 316 60.42 -13.67 -20.16
CA GLY A 316 61.46 -12.74 -20.63
C GLY A 316 62.24 -12.08 -19.49
N LEU A 317 61.58 -11.74 -18.38
CA LEU A 317 62.20 -11.23 -17.16
C LEU A 317 62.99 -12.32 -16.42
N ILE A 318 62.41 -13.51 -16.18
CA ILE A 318 63.06 -14.62 -15.47
C ILE A 318 64.35 -15.05 -16.18
N CYS A 319 64.28 -15.33 -17.49
CA CYS A 319 65.46 -15.70 -18.27
C CYS A 319 66.44 -14.53 -18.46
N GLY A 320 65.98 -13.29 -18.40
CA GLY A 320 66.82 -12.08 -18.48
C GLY A 320 67.59 -11.76 -17.20
N VAL A 321 66.99 -11.97 -16.04
CA VAL A 321 67.60 -11.75 -14.72
C VAL A 321 68.47 -12.95 -14.35
N CYS A 322 67.89 -14.14 -14.26
CA CYS A 322 68.51 -15.36 -13.75
C CYS A 322 69.33 -16.15 -14.79
N GLY A 323 69.08 -15.95 -16.09
CA GLY A 323 69.80 -16.67 -17.14
C GLY A 323 71.29 -16.31 -17.20
N LYS A 324 72.12 -17.23 -17.68
CA LYS A 324 73.54 -16.92 -17.94
C LYS A 324 73.69 -16.02 -19.17
N ILE A 325 74.76 -15.24 -19.22
CA ILE A 325 75.19 -14.50 -20.42
C ILE A 325 75.34 -15.52 -21.56
N PRO A 326 74.92 -15.23 -22.80
CA PRO A 326 75.06 -16.18 -23.90
C PRO A 326 76.54 -16.41 -24.24
N ASP A 327 77.03 -17.61 -23.97
CA ASP A 327 78.32 -18.14 -24.43
C ASP A 327 78.06 -19.01 -25.67
N GLY A 328 78.71 -18.72 -26.79
CA GLY A 328 78.28 -19.15 -28.14
C GLY A 328 78.29 -20.65 -28.48
N TYR A 329 78.55 -21.53 -27.50
CA TYR A 329 78.78 -22.97 -27.70
C TYR A 329 77.90 -23.90 -26.85
N LYS A 330 76.96 -23.40 -26.02
CA LYS A 330 76.09 -24.26 -25.18
C LYS A 330 74.62 -23.87 -25.18
N ASN A 331 73.77 -24.79 -25.64
CA ASN A 331 72.31 -24.68 -25.70
C ASN A 331 71.64 -24.87 -24.33
N ASN A 332 71.97 -24.03 -23.35
CA ASN A 332 71.29 -23.99 -22.07
C ASN A 332 69.92 -23.32 -22.22
N CYS A 333 68.85 -24.01 -21.78
CA CYS A 333 67.46 -23.55 -21.87
C CYS A 333 67.23 -22.14 -21.26
N CYS A 334 67.87 -21.84 -20.12
CA CYS A 334 67.79 -20.52 -19.48
C CYS A 334 69.06 -19.69 -19.72
N ASN A 335 68.99 -18.78 -20.70
CA ASN A 335 70.04 -17.79 -20.99
C ASN A 335 69.41 -16.42 -21.35
N LYS A 336 70.20 -15.34 -21.27
CA LYS A 336 69.67 -13.98 -21.47
C LYS A 336 69.20 -13.72 -22.91
N SER A 337 69.72 -14.41 -23.91
CA SER A 337 69.24 -14.30 -25.30
C SER A 337 67.83 -14.87 -25.46
N VAL A 338 67.52 -16.01 -24.81
CA VAL A 338 66.16 -16.55 -24.72
C VAL A 338 65.21 -15.57 -24.00
N GLY A 339 65.69 -14.91 -22.94
CA GLY A 339 64.95 -13.80 -22.31
C GLY A 339 64.64 -12.65 -23.28
N SER A 340 65.60 -12.25 -24.12
CA SER A 340 65.35 -11.29 -25.21
C SER A 340 64.32 -11.79 -26.23
N GLN A 341 64.30 -13.09 -26.54
CA GLN A 341 63.37 -13.65 -27.52
C GLN A 341 61.93 -13.64 -27.00
N PHE A 342 61.71 -14.02 -25.73
CA PHE A 342 60.39 -13.92 -25.09
C PHE A 342 59.88 -12.47 -25.00
N LEU A 343 60.75 -11.50 -24.66
CA LEU A 343 60.36 -10.08 -24.67
C LEU A 343 59.97 -9.57 -26.06
N ILE A 344 60.68 -9.97 -27.13
CA ILE A 344 60.30 -9.61 -28.50
C ILE A 344 59.02 -10.34 -28.94
N CYS A 345 58.80 -11.59 -28.51
CA CYS A 345 57.56 -12.32 -28.75
C CYS A 345 56.35 -11.59 -28.14
N ALA A 346 56.45 -11.17 -26.87
CA ALA A 346 55.43 -10.35 -26.21
C ALA A 346 55.13 -9.05 -26.97
N VAL A 347 56.16 -8.37 -27.49
CA VAL A 347 56.01 -7.15 -28.31
C VAL A 347 55.29 -7.43 -29.63
N MET A 348 55.60 -8.52 -30.33
CA MET A 348 54.88 -8.90 -31.55
C MET A 348 53.42 -9.26 -31.26
N LEU A 349 53.15 -9.98 -30.18
CA LEU A 349 51.78 -10.28 -29.73
C LEU A 349 50.99 -9.00 -29.41
N MET A 350 51.58 -8.05 -28.67
CA MET A 350 50.94 -6.76 -28.37
C MET A 350 50.59 -5.96 -29.65
N PHE A 351 51.44 -5.99 -30.68
CA PHE A 351 51.12 -5.34 -31.96
C PHE A 351 50.04 -6.05 -32.76
N ILE A 352 50.09 -7.39 -32.87
CA ILE A 352 49.12 -8.19 -33.63
C ILE A 352 47.73 -8.10 -32.99
N LEU A 353 47.65 -8.23 -31.66
CA LEU A 353 46.40 -8.28 -30.92
C LEU A 353 45.85 -6.87 -30.60
N GLY A 354 46.70 -5.84 -30.59
CA GLY A 354 46.34 -4.50 -30.15
C GLY A 354 45.21 -3.84 -30.94
N LEU A 355 45.15 -4.04 -32.27
CA LEU A 355 44.04 -3.54 -33.09
C LEU A 355 42.72 -4.25 -32.76
N LEU A 356 42.74 -5.58 -32.65
CA LEU A 356 41.57 -6.39 -32.31
C LEU A 356 41.02 -6.03 -30.92
N LEU A 357 41.92 -5.91 -29.94
CA LEU A 357 41.58 -5.51 -28.56
C LEU A 357 41.03 -4.08 -28.50
N ALA A 358 41.61 -3.14 -29.26
CA ALA A 358 41.11 -1.76 -29.32
C ALA A 358 39.71 -1.66 -29.93
N LEU A 359 39.44 -2.40 -31.03
CA LEU A 359 38.11 -2.44 -31.65
C LEU A 359 37.06 -3.03 -30.69
N ILE A 360 37.37 -4.16 -30.03
CA ILE A 360 36.49 -4.76 -29.02
C ILE A 360 36.24 -3.78 -27.85
N THR A 361 37.29 -3.07 -27.40
CA THR A 361 37.16 -2.10 -26.31
C THR A 361 36.27 -0.91 -26.71
N ILE A 362 36.36 -0.42 -27.95
CA ILE A 362 35.49 0.66 -28.46
C ILE A 362 34.02 0.23 -28.51
N VAL A 363 33.73 -1.00 -28.96
CA VAL A 363 32.35 -1.53 -28.97
C VAL A 363 31.83 -1.74 -27.55
N ALA A 364 32.62 -2.35 -26.67
CA ALA A 364 32.25 -2.59 -25.28
C ALA A 364 32.04 -1.28 -24.49
N PHE A 365 32.91 -0.29 -24.68
CA PHE A 365 32.74 1.08 -24.17
C PHE A 365 31.42 1.70 -24.65
N SER A 366 31.15 1.63 -25.96
CA SER A 366 29.96 2.25 -26.56
C SER A 366 28.67 1.66 -26.01
N LEU A 367 28.58 0.33 -25.90
CA LEU A 367 27.42 -0.37 -25.34
C LEU A 367 27.27 -0.12 -23.83
N GLY A 368 28.36 -0.23 -23.07
CA GLY A 368 28.36 -0.05 -21.62
C GLY A 368 27.99 1.37 -21.18
N MET A 369 28.45 2.38 -21.93
CA MET A 369 28.08 3.77 -21.67
C MET A 369 26.64 4.10 -22.10
N ALA A 370 26.15 3.51 -23.19
CA ALA A 370 24.76 3.69 -23.61
C ALA A 370 23.79 3.15 -22.54
N SER A 371 23.99 1.91 -22.06
CA SER A 371 23.15 1.34 -21.01
C SER A 371 23.23 2.12 -19.68
N ASP A 372 24.43 2.58 -19.29
CA ASP A 372 24.63 3.38 -18.08
C ASP A 372 23.87 4.73 -18.14
N ARG A 373 23.96 5.44 -19.27
CA ARG A 373 23.45 6.83 -19.39
C ARG A 373 22.03 6.96 -19.92
N VAL A 374 21.59 6.06 -20.79
CA VAL A 374 20.25 6.12 -21.41
C VAL A 374 19.20 5.37 -20.57
N VAL A 375 19.59 4.29 -19.87
CA VAL A 375 18.66 3.45 -19.10
C VAL A 375 18.88 3.60 -17.59
N CYS A 376 20.08 3.31 -17.11
CA CYS A 376 20.33 3.18 -15.67
C CYS A 376 20.29 4.51 -14.91
N TYR A 377 20.94 5.55 -15.43
CA TYR A 377 20.95 6.86 -14.78
C TYR A 377 19.56 7.53 -14.74
N PRO A 378 18.76 7.57 -15.83
CA PRO A 378 17.45 8.21 -15.82
C PRO A 378 16.42 7.51 -14.93
N LEU A 379 16.35 6.18 -14.96
CA LEU A 379 15.42 5.44 -14.10
C LEU A 379 15.74 5.61 -12.61
N ARG A 380 17.02 5.66 -12.23
CA ARG A 380 17.44 5.86 -10.83
C ARG A 380 17.36 7.33 -10.37
N ASN A 381 17.21 8.29 -11.28
CA ASN A 381 17.16 9.74 -11.00
C ASN A 381 16.19 10.46 -11.97
N PRO A 382 14.86 10.22 -11.90
CA PRO A 382 13.92 10.72 -12.91
C PRO A 382 13.83 12.26 -12.94
N GLU A 383 13.82 12.92 -11.79
CA GLU A 383 13.69 14.38 -11.67
C GLU A 383 14.82 15.13 -12.42
N ASN A 384 16.07 14.75 -12.17
CA ASN A 384 17.28 15.40 -12.70
C ASN A 384 17.62 15.02 -14.15
N SER A 385 16.87 14.11 -14.76
CA SER A 385 17.19 13.57 -16.09
C SER A 385 16.37 14.24 -17.19
N THR A 386 17.04 14.65 -18.27
CA THR A 386 16.39 15.18 -19.49
C THR A 386 15.95 14.07 -20.44
N ILE A 387 16.68 12.95 -20.47
CA ILE A 387 16.41 11.80 -21.37
C ILE A 387 14.99 11.23 -21.15
N ILE A 388 14.52 11.17 -19.90
CA ILE A 388 13.17 10.67 -19.60
C ILE A 388 12.07 11.60 -20.13
N ASN A 389 12.31 12.91 -20.21
CA ASN A 389 11.36 13.85 -20.84
C ASN A 389 11.15 13.53 -22.33
N VAL A 390 12.18 13.02 -23.03
CA VAL A 390 12.10 12.64 -24.45
C VAL A 390 11.36 11.31 -24.64
N ILE A 391 11.41 10.43 -23.63
CA ILE A 391 10.59 9.21 -23.58
C ILE A 391 9.11 9.60 -23.35
N ASP A 392 8.85 10.53 -22.42
CA ASP A 392 7.51 11.07 -22.18
C ASP A 392 6.93 11.78 -23.44
N GLU A 393 7.73 12.59 -24.15
CA GLU A 393 7.33 13.23 -25.42
C GLU A 393 7.07 12.22 -26.56
N TYR A 394 7.61 11.00 -26.48
CA TYR A 394 7.39 9.94 -27.47
C TYR A 394 6.21 9.00 -27.12
N LEU A 395 5.85 8.87 -25.84
CA LEU A 395 4.78 7.98 -25.38
C LEU A 395 3.38 8.62 -25.44
N ASP A 396 3.28 9.95 -25.53
CA ASP A 396 2.03 10.73 -25.63
C ASP A 396 0.93 10.31 -24.62
N ALA A 397 1.37 9.99 -23.40
CA ALA A 397 0.53 9.43 -22.35
C ALA A 397 0.00 10.49 -21.38
N ASP A 398 -1.24 10.31 -20.91
CA ASP A 398 -1.91 11.17 -19.91
C ASP A 398 -1.16 11.26 -18.56
N VAL A 399 -0.27 10.30 -18.31
CA VAL A 399 0.63 10.18 -17.15
C VAL A 399 2.07 10.06 -17.65
N THR A 400 2.87 11.11 -17.43
CA THR A 400 4.31 11.10 -17.72
C THR A 400 5.06 10.14 -16.78
N LEU A 401 5.86 9.24 -17.34
CA LEU A 401 6.69 8.27 -16.63
C LEU A 401 7.64 8.93 -15.63
N LYS A 402 8.16 10.13 -15.95
CA LYS A 402 8.98 10.92 -15.02
C LYS A 402 8.28 11.22 -13.70
N GLN A 403 7.02 11.67 -13.77
CA GLN A 403 6.25 12.02 -12.57
C GLN A 403 5.80 10.76 -11.84
N ALA A 404 5.30 9.75 -12.56
CA ALA A 404 4.91 8.47 -11.97
C ALA A 404 6.05 7.81 -11.18
N LEU A 405 7.28 7.79 -11.73
CA LEU A 405 8.45 7.28 -11.01
C LEU A 405 8.82 8.15 -9.80
N ALA A 406 8.86 9.49 -9.94
CA ALA A 406 9.19 10.38 -8.82
C ALA A 406 8.18 10.26 -7.66
N ASP A 407 6.88 10.23 -7.97
CA ASP A 407 5.80 10.06 -7.00
C ASP A 407 5.81 8.67 -6.37
N CYS A 408 6.16 7.62 -7.14
CA CYS A 408 6.33 6.28 -6.62
C CYS A 408 7.54 6.15 -5.67
N TYR A 409 8.67 6.80 -6.00
CA TYR A 409 9.83 6.88 -5.12
C TYR A 409 9.53 7.62 -3.82
N GLN A 410 8.58 8.55 -3.82
CA GLN A 410 8.06 9.25 -2.64
C GLN A 410 6.97 8.47 -1.87
N ASN A 411 6.69 7.20 -2.23
CA ASN A 411 5.66 6.34 -1.62
C ASN A 411 4.23 6.93 -1.66
N LYS A 412 3.89 7.69 -2.70
CA LYS A 412 2.51 8.20 -2.87
C LYS A 412 1.54 7.06 -3.22
N SER A 413 0.25 7.33 -3.07
CA SER A 413 -0.84 6.43 -3.49
C SER A 413 -0.83 6.20 -4.99
N ILE A 414 -1.38 5.06 -5.44
CA ILE A 414 -1.54 4.79 -6.86
C ILE A 414 -2.49 5.80 -7.53
N TYR A 415 -3.43 6.36 -6.76
CA TYR A 415 -4.38 7.40 -7.19
C TYR A 415 -3.66 8.67 -7.68
N ILE A 416 -2.65 9.14 -6.92
CA ILE A 416 -1.82 10.28 -7.30
C ILE A 416 -0.85 9.89 -8.44
N VAL A 417 -0.15 8.75 -8.30
CA VAL A 417 0.87 8.28 -9.26
C VAL A 417 0.31 8.12 -10.68
N LEU A 418 -0.93 7.62 -10.82
CA LEU A 418 -1.63 7.46 -12.10
C LEU A 418 -2.59 8.61 -12.44
N LYS A 419 -2.63 9.69 -11.64
CA LYS A 419 -3.54 10.84 -11.81
C LYS A 419 -4.99 10.43 -12.09
N LEU A 420 -5.51 9.51 -11.28
CA LEU A 420 -6.86 8.98 -11.45
C LEU A 420 -7.95 10.04 -11.24
N GLU A 421 -7.61 11.21 -10.70
CA GLU A 421 -8.43 12.44 -10.70
C GLU A 421 -9.14 12.73 -12.05
N LYS A 422 -8.50 12.44 -13.19
CA LYS A 422 -9.07 12.66 -14.54
C LYS A 422 -10.23 11.71 -14.88
N GLN A 423 -10.29 10.54 -14.27
CA GLN A 423 -11.27 9.48 -14.56
C GLN A 423 -12.23 9.23 -13.38
N PHE A 424 -11.79 9.53 -12.17
CA PHE A 424 -12.50 9.33 -10.91
C PHE A 424 -12.14 10.45 -9.93
N ASP A 425 -12.77 11.60 -10.10
CA ASP A 425 -12.75 12.66 -9.10
C ASP A 425 -13.68 12.30 -7.93
N ILE A 426 -13.07 12.11 -6.77
CA ILE A 426 -13.73 11.74 -5.52
C ILE A 426 -14.47 12.93 -4.92
N ASP A 427 -14.06 14.16 -5.23
CA ASP A 427 -14.70 15.36 -4.66
C ASP A 427 -16.08 15.61 -5.30
N THR A 428 -16.33 15.11 -6.52
CA THR A 428 -17.69 15.04 -7.10
C THR A 428 -18.66 14.16 -6.31
N ILE A 429 -18.16 13.25 -5.47
CA ILE A 429 -18.99 12.45 -4.56
C ILE A 429 -19.51 13.34 -3.42
N HIS A 430 -18.69 14.23 -2.87
CA HIS A 430 -19.14 15.21 -1.87
C HIS A 430 -20.22 16.15 -2.44
N GLU A 431 -20.05 16.65 -3.67
CA GLU A 431 -21.06 17.52 -4.30
C GLU A 431 -22.42 16.83 -4.48
N LYS A 432 -22.41 15.53 -4.85
CA LYS A 432 -23.64 14.71 -4.95
C LYS A 432 -24.30 14.44 -3.59
N PHE A 433 -23.57 14.52 -2.48
CA PHE A 433 -24.05 14.21 -1.14
C PHE A 433 -24.49 15.44 -0.32
N ASN A 434 -24.91 16.52 -0.97
CA ASN A 434 -25.26 17.76 -0.27
C ASN A 434 -26.62 17.70 0.46
N ILE A 435 -26.63 17.02 1.61
CA ILE A 435 -27.77 16.80 2.51
C ILE A 435 -28.38 18.10 3.05
N SER A 436 -27.69 19.25 2.99
CA SER A 436 -28.25 20.55 3.41
C SER A 436 -29.60 20.86 2.75
N SER A 437 -29.70 20.63 1.43
CA SER A 437 -30.93 20.82 0.65
C SER A 437 -32.10 19.93 1.11
N LEU A 438 -31.80 18.80 1.75
CA LEU A 438 -32.78 17.83 2.26
C LEU A 438 -33.18 18.19 3.70
N LEU A 439 -32.24 18.69 4.51
CA LEU A 439 -32.43 19.35 5.80
C LEU A 439 -33.39 20.55 5.67
N ASP A 440 -33.12 21.46 4.74
CA ASP A 440 -33.96 22.64 4.46
C ASP A 440 -35.39 22.22 4.05
N ARG A 441 -35.48 21.23 3.16
CA ARG A 441 -36.75 20.67 2.69
C ARG A 441 -37.54 20.02 3.84
N MET A 442 -36.88 19.30 4.76
CA MET A 442 -37.51 18.72 5.94
C MET A 442 -38.09 19.80 6.87
N ASN A 443 -37.34 20.88 7.13
CA ASN A 443 -37.83 22.01 7.93
C ASN A 443 -39.03 22.73 7.27
N SER A 444 -39.02 22.88 5.94
CA SER A 444 -40.15 23.46 5.19
C SER A 444 -41.40 22.56 5.18
N LEU A 445 -41.23 21.23 5.28
CA LEU A 445 -42.34 20.28 5.33
C LEU A 445 -43.00 20.23 6.72
N LEU A 446 -42.26 20.53 7.79
CA LEU A 446 -42.78 20.62 9.16
C LEU A 446 -43.53 21.94 9.41
N GLU A 447 -43.18 22.99 8.68
CA GLU A 447 -43.89 24.27 8.76
C GLU A 447 -45.38 24.11 8.39
N GLY A 448 -46.26 24.62 9.26
CA GLY A 448 -47.71 24.57 9.05
C GLY A 448 -48.40 23.22 9.27
N ILE A 449 -47.75 22.24 9.93
CA ILE A 449 -48.46 21.03 10.42
C ILE A 449 -49.51 21.38 11.49
N ILE A 450 -49.17 22.31 12.40
CA ILE A 450 -50.11 22.86 13.37
C ILE A 450 -50.32 24.33 13.03
N GLY A 451 -51.57 24.74 12.83
CA GLY A 451 -51.94 26.13 12.60
C GLY A 451 -51.71 26.97 13.86
N LYS A 452 -51.34 28.25 13.68
CA LYS A 452 -51.08 29.17 14.81
C LYS A 452 -52.31 29.36 15.72
N ASP A 453 -53.50 29.20 15.16
CA ASP A 453 -54.79 29.31 15.85
C ASP A 453 -55.40 27.91 16.13
N PHE A 454 -54.58 26.87 16.34
CA PHE A 454 -55.08 25.52 16.63
C PHE A 454 -55.76 25.47 18.01
N THR A 455 -57.00 24.99 18.02
CA THR A 455 -57.76 24.67 19.25
C THR A 455 -58.32 23.25 19.18
N ILE A 456 -58.30 22.54 20.30
CA ILE A 456 -58.91 21.22 20.50
C ILE A 456 -60.43 21.40 20.55
N LEU A 457 -60.93 22.32 21.38
CA LEU A 457 -62.36 22.69 21.42
C LEU A 457 -62.70 23.80 20.42
N SER A 458 -63.98 23.97 20.09
CA SER A 458 -64.47 25.19 19.46
C SER A 458 -64.88 26.21 20.54
N PRO A 459 -64.90 27.52 20.24
CA PRO A 459 -65.35 28.54 21.19
C PRO A 459 -66.80 28.38 21.67
N ASP A 460 -67.62 27.58 20.97
CA ASP A 460 -69.00 27.29 21.37
C ASP A 460 -69.10 26.02 22.23
N ASN A 461 -68.24 25.03 21.99
CA ASN A 461 -68.07 23.85 22.85
C ASN A 461 -67.44 24.23 24.20
N GLU A 462 -66.52 25.21 24.21
CA GLU A 462 -65.94 25.77 25.43
C GLU A 462 -67.02 26.43 26.30
N LYS A 463 -67.84 27.32 25.73
CA LYS A 463 -68.99 27.93 26.42
C LYS A 463 -70.00 26.89 26.92
N MET A 464 -70.15 25.77 26.22
CA MET A 464 -71.02 24.68 26.67
C MET A 464 -70.49 24.04 27.97
N LEU A 465 -69.17 23.83 28.08
CA LEU A 465 -68.54 23.39 29.32
C LEU A 465 -68.56 24.47 30.41
N GLU A 466 -68.34 25.74 30.08
CA GLU A 466 -68.51 26.86 31.05
C GLU A 466 -69.96 26.96 31.55
N THR A 467 -70.95 26.66 30.71
CA THR A 467 -72.37 26.60 31.13
C THR A 467 -72.60 25.41 32.05
N LEU A 468 -72.07 24.23 31.71
CA LEU A 468 -72.15 23.03 32.54
C LEU A 468 -71.43 23.19 33.89
N LYS A 469 -70.35 23.95 33.98
CA LYS A 469 -69.69 24.32 35.24
C LYS A 469 -70.65 25.02 36.23
N THR A 470 -71.66 25.73 35.74
CA THR A 470 -72.68 26.40 36.57
C THR A 470 -73.87 25.49 36.96
N PHE A 471 -73.93 24.27 36.43
CA PHE A 471 -74.89 23.26 36.86
C PHE A 471 -74.43 22.67 38.20
N ASP A 472 -75.23 22.88 39.23
CA ASP A 472 -75.06 22.21 40.51
C ASP A 472 -75.85 20.88 40.51
N PRO A 473 -75.18 19.72 40.53
CA PRO A 473 -75.82 18.42 40.57
C PRO A 473 -76.28 18.00 41.98
N SER A 474 -76.32 18.90 42.97
CA SER A 474 -76.59 18.62 44.39
C SER A 474 -77.98 18.03 44.69
N ILE A 475 -78.19 16.77 44.30
CA ILE A 475 -79.17 15.89 44.91
C ILE A 475 -78.73 15.70 46.37
N ASN A 476 -79.61 16.00 47.32
CA ASN A 476 -79.34 15.78 48.74
C ASN A 476 -79.41 14.28 49.07
N PHE A 477 -78.37 13.53 48.68
CA PHE A 477 -78.27 12.10 48.89
C PHE A 477 -78.28 11.71 50.38
N ASP A 478 -77.84 12.59 51.27
CA ASP A 478 -77.93 12.39 52.73
C ASP A 478 -79.41 12.34 53.19
N GLN A 479 -80.28 13.19 52.62
CA GLN A 479 -81.72 13.15 52.91
C GLN A 479 -82.41 11.89 52.36
N PHE A 480 -81.95 11.35 51.22
CA PHE A 480 -82.36 10.01 50.77
C PHE A 480 -81.87 8.93 51.74
N GLN A 481 -80.61 9.01 52.19
CA GLN A 481 -80.00 8.08 53.12
C GLN A 481 -80.74 8.05 54.48
N ASP A 482 -81.19 9.19 55.00
CA ASP A 482 -81.85 9.27 56.31
C ASP A 482 -83.31 8.78 56.32
N GLU A 483 -84.12 9.07 55.29
CA GLU A 483 -85.49 8.54 55.22
C GLU A 483 -85.50 7.04 54.84
N LEU A 484 -84.59 6.57 53.97
CA LEU A 484 -84.50 5.13 53.61
C LEU A 484 -83.84 4.27 54.71
N ARG A 485 -83.16 4.86 55.69
CA ARG A 485 -82.61 4.16 56.86
C ARG A 485 -83.63 3.83 57.94
N GLN A 486 -84.82 4.45 57.94
CA GLN A 486 -85.82 4.16 58.97
C GLN A 486 -86.40 2.76 58.75
N ASN A 487 -86.45 1.95 59.81
CA ASN A 487 -86.91 0.57 59.73
C ASN A 487 -88.32 0.52 59.11
N PHE A 488 -88.43 -0.16 57.95
CA PHE A 488 -89.67 -0.28 57.16
C PHE A 488 -90.90 -0.70 57.99
N ILE A 489 -90.71 -1.40 59.11
CA ILE A 489 -91.72 -1.68 60.13
C ILE A 489 -91.07 -1.53 61.52
N ASN A 490 -91.78 -0.94 62.48
CA ASN A 490 -91.32 -0.72 63.86
C ASN A 490 -91.12 -2.01 64.71
N LEU A 491 -91.38 -3.20 64.14
CA LEU A 491 -91.25 -4.48 64.81
C LEU A 491 -90.81 -5.55 63.78
N SER A 492 -89.89 -6.43 64.17
CA SER A 492 -89.40 -7.51 63.30
C SER A 492 -90.49 -8.58 63.09
N LEU A 493 -90.80 -8.92 61.83
CA LEU A 493 -91.75 -9.99 61.51
C LEU A 493 -91.19 -11.36 61.91
N ASP A 494 -89.89 -11.60 61.70
CA ASP A 494 -89.18 -12.80 62.17
C ASP A 494 -89.27 -12.98 63.69
N GLU A 495 -89.05 -11.91 64.47
CA GLU A 495 -89.15 -11.95 65.94
C GLU A 495 -90.60 -12.14 66.41
N THR A 496 -91.56 -11.59 65.67
CA THR A 496 -93.00 -11.79 65.90
C THR A 496 -93.42 -13.23 65.58
N SER A 497 -92.88 -13.79 64.50
CA SER A 497 -93.14 -15.16 64.05
C SER A 497 -92.63 -16.18 65.06
N LYS A 498 -91.39 -16.04 65.54
CA LYS A 498 -90.81 -16.90 66.57
C LYS A 498 -91.63 -16.92 67.87
N LYS A 499 -92.10 -15.76 68.32
CA LYS A 499 -92.99 -15.67 69.50
C LYS A 499 -94.36 -16.33 69.28
N LEU A 500 -94.87 -16.35 68.04
CA LEU A 500 -96.08 -17.09 67.68
C LEU A 500 -95.82 -18.60 67.58
N GLU A 501 -94.62 -19.03 67.15
CA GLU A 501 -94.22 -20.44 67.14
C GLU A 501 -94.07 -21.01 68.57
N GLU A 502 -93.45 -20.27 69.50
CA GLU A 502 -93.44 -20.62 70.93
C GLU A 502 -94.86 -20.74 71.52
N LEU A 503 -95.78 -19.86 71.10
CA LEU A 503 -97.18 -19.92 71.48
C LEU A 503 -97.87 -21.19 70.94
N VAL A 504 -97.57 -21.60 69.70
CA VAL A 504 -98.10 -22.83 69.09
C VAL A 504 -97.60 -24.09 69.82
N ILE A 505 -96.33 -24.11 70.25
CA ILE A 505 -95.78 -25.20 71.07
C ILE A 505 -96.53 -25.28 72.42
N THR A 506 -96.72 -24.14 73.08
CA THR A 506 -97.43 -24.05 74.37
C THR A 506 -98.90 -24.47 74.27
N ILE A 507 -99.54 -24.30 73.11
CA ILE A 507 -100.93 -24.71 72.86
C ILE A 507 -101.06 -26.23 72.60
N ASP A 508 -100.00 -26.92 72.20
CA ASP A 508 -100.08 -28.33 71.77
C ASP A 508 -100.41 -29.31 72.92
N GLU A 509 -100.17 -28.92 74.17
CA GLU A 509 -100.50 -29.71 75.35
C GLU A 509 -102.02 -29.73 75.68
N ASN A 510 -102.84 -28.89 75.02
CA ASN A 510 -104.25 -28.70 75.39
C ASN A 510 -105.24 -28.97 74.22
N PRO A 511 -105.89 -30.15 74.18
CA PRO A 511 -106.76 -30.55 73.07
C PRO A 511 -108.07 -29.74 72.92
N ALA A 512 -108.36 -28.82 73.83
CA ALA A 512 -109.51 -27.90 73.71
C ALA A 512 -109.25 -26.72 72.75
N LEU A 513 -107.99 -26.45 72.37
CA LEU A 513 -107.58 -25.23 71.64
C LEU A 513 -107.19 -25.46 70.16
N THR A 514 -107.47 -26.65 69.62
CA THR A 514 -107.05 -27.10 68.27
C THR A 514 -107.42 -26.13 67.13
N ASN A 515 -108.57 -25.45 67.22
CA ASN A 515 -109.01 -24.45 66.21
C ASN A 515 -108.25 -23.11 66.33
N VAL A 516 -107.68 -22.79 67.49
CA VAL A 516 -106.79 -21.63 67.68
C VAL A 516 -105.40 -21.97 67.13
N LYS A 517 -104.91 -23.18 67.39
CA LYS A 517 -103.63 -23.68 66.86
C LYS A 517 -103.54 -23.53 65.34
N THR A 518 -104.55 -24.00 64.60
CA THR A 518 -104.57 -23.89 63.13
C THR A 518 -104.67 -22.44 62.63
N GLY A 519 -105.41 -21.57 63.31
CA GLY A 519 -105.46 -20.14 63.00
C GLY A 519 -104.11 -19.41 63.20
N VAL A 520 -103.40 -19.72 64.29
CA VAL A 520 -102.06 -19.16 64.55
C VAL A 520 -101.04 -19.71 63.56
N GLN A 521 -101.05 -21.01 63.26
CA GLN A 521 -100.18 -21.62 62.25
C GLN A 521 -100.41 -21.07 60.83
N LEU A 522 -101.65 -20.73 60.47
CA LEU A 522 -101.95 -20.03 59.21
C LEU A 522 -101.38 -18.60 59.21
N SER A 523 -101.47 -17.90 60.35
CA SER A 523 -100.98 -16.53 60.52
C SER A 523 -99.45 -16.46 60.44
N ILE A 524 -98.74 -17.40 61.06
CA ILE A 524 -97.27 -17.58 60.95
C ILE A 524 -96.84 -17.74 59.49
N ARG A 525 -97.55 -18.59 58.72
CA ARG A 525 -97.26 -18.77 57.28
C ARG A 525 -97.44 -17.49 56.48
N HIS A 526 -98.48 -16.70 56.75
CA HIS A 526 -98.65 -15.40 56.09
C HIS A 526 -97.54 -14.40 56.48
N ILE A 527 -97.17 -14.33 57.77
CA ILE A 527 -96.08 -13.46 58.26
C ILE A 527 -94.76 -13.79 57.56
N ASN A 528 -94.37 -15.07 57.54
CA ASN A 528 -93.13 -15.50 56.89
C ASN A 528 -93.16 -15.24 55.37
N MET A 529 -94.33 -15.43 54.72
CA MET A 529 -94.50 -15.12 53.30
C MET A 529 -94.35 -13.62 53.00
N TYR A 530 -94.87 -12.73 53.85
CA TYR A 530 -94.72 -11.28 53.65
C TYR A 530 -93.28 -10.80 53.90
N ASP A 531 -92.56 -11.36 54.87
CA ASP A 531 -91.15 -11.00 55.09
C ASP A 531 -90.26 -11.48 53.92
N GLU A 532 -90.39 -12.75 53.51
CA GLU A 532 -89.59 -13.35 52.43
C GLU A 532 -89.92 -12.79 51.03
N LYS A 533 -91.20 -12.49 50.73
CA LYS A 533 -91.65 -12.11 49.37
C LYS A 533 -91.91 -10.62 49.17
N LEU A 534 -91.86 -9.80 50.22
CA LEU A 534 -92.06 -8.36 50.12
C LEU A 534 -90.93 -7.57 50.80
N LEU A 535 -90.65 -7.83 52.08
CA LEU A 535 -89.74 -6.99 52.86
C LEU A 535 -88.27 -7.22 52.56
N VAL A 536 -87.84 -8.46 52.26
CA VAL A 536 -86.45 -8.72 51.83
C VAL A 536 -86.14 -8.03 50.49
N PRO A 537 -86.90 -8.22 49.38
CA PRO A 537 -86.64 -7.52 48.13
C PRO A 537 -86.68 -5.99 48.24
N MET A 538 -87.55 -5.42 49.08
CA MET A 538 -87.59 -3.97 49.29
C MET A 538 -86.35 -3.42 50.02
N LYS A 539 -85.79 -4.18 50.98
CA LYS A 539 -84.52 -3.83 51.64
C LYS A 539 -83.34 -3.95 50.68
N GLU A 540 -83.31 -4.98 49.83
CA GLU A 540 -82.27 -5.19 48.83
C GLU A 540 -82.26 -4.04 47.80
N LEU A 541 -83.41 -3.70 47.23
CA LEU A 541 -83.53 -2.61 46.25
C LEU A 541 -83.20 -1.23 46.83
N ALA A 542 -83.54 -0.98 48.11
CA ALA A 542 -83.17 0.27 48.79
C ALA A 542 -81.64 0.39 49.00
N ASN A 543 -80.96 -0.71 49.32
CA ASN A 543 -79.50 -0.75 49.42
C ASN A 543 -78.83 -0.61 48.04
N GLU A 544 -79.37 -1.23 47.00
CA GLU A 544 -78.90 -1.09 45.61
C GLU A 544 -79.00 0.38 45.14
N MET A 545 -80.13 1.03 45.38
CA MET A 545 -80.32 2.46 45.07
C MET A 545 -79.36 3.36 45.86
N PHE A 546 -79.03 3.02 47.12
CA PHE A 546 -78.03 3.74 47.89
C PHE A 546 -76.62 3.61 47.30
N VAL A 547 -76.21 2.40 46.88
CA VAL A 547 -74.90 2.18 46.24
C VAL A 547 -74.79 2.97 44.92
N ILE A 548 -75.83 2.93 44.09
CA ILE A 548 -75.88 3.68 42.82
C ILE A 548 -75.78 5.19 43.07
N ALA A 549 -76.47 5.72 44.09
CA ALA A 549 -76.39 7.13 44.46
C ALA A 549 -74.97 7.55 44.92
N GLN A 550 -74.32 6.73 45.76
CA GLN A 550 -72.96 7.00 46.23
C GLN A 550 -71.93 6.93 45.10
N GLN A 551 -72.10 5.99 44.16
CA GLN A 551 -71.24 5.89 42.98
C GLN A 551 -71.41 7.11 42.07
N LEU A 552 -72.65 7.51 41.77
CA LEU A 552 -72.94 8.67 40.91
C LEU A 552 -72.34 9.98 41.45
N ASP A 553 -72.42 10.22 42.77
CA ASP A 553 -71.78 11.38 43.41
C ASP A 553 -70.24 11.36 43.27
N THR A 554 -69.64 10.18 43.35
CA THR A 554 -68.19 9.98 43.19
C THR A 554 -67.75 10.21 41.74
N ASP A 555 -68.46 9.61 40.79
CA ASP A 555 -68.16 9.68 39.35
C ASP A 555 -68.30 11.11 38.80
N LEU A 556 -69.34 11.84 39.23
CA LEU A 556 -69.52 13.26 38.89
C LEU A 556 -68.39 14.15 39.44
N LYS A 557 -67.81 13.82 40.58
CA LYS A 557 -66.75 14.64 41.21
C LYS A 557 -65.37 14.45 40.57
N MET A 558 -65.12 13.38 39.81
CA MET A 558 -63.86 13.13 39.10
C MET A 558 -62.59 13.44 39.93
N ASN A 559 -62.49 12.85 41.14
CA ASN A 559 -61.41 13.09 42.12
C ASN A 559 -61.19 14.55 42.57
N SER A 560 -62.16 15.44 42.33
CA SER A 560 -62.19 16.83 42.81
C SER A 560 -63.22 17.00 43.95
N SER A 561 -63.25 18.16 44.62
CA SER A 561 -64.22 18.41 45.71
C SER A 561 -65.66 18.61 45.22
N SER A 562 -65.82 19.03 43.96
CA SER A 562 -67.11 19.29 43.33
C SER A 562 -67.07 19.11 41.81
N PHE A 563 -68.24 18.90 41.20
CA PHE A 563 -68.42 18.84 39.75
C PHE A 563 -67.92 20.13 39.05
N SER A 564 -68.16 21.31 39.64
CA SER A 564 -67.69 22.59 39.11
C SER A 564 -66.15 22.69 39.08
N GLU A 565 -65.47 22.16 40.10
CA GLU A 565 -63.99 22.10 40.15
C GLU A 565 -63.42 21.10 39.13
N ALA A 566 -64.10 19.97 38.90
CA ALA A 566 -63.69 18.98 37.90
C ALA A 566 -63.74 19.57 36.47
N ILE A 567 -64.82 20.27 36.12
CA ILE A 567 -64.95 20.94 34.81
C ILE A 567 -63.92 22.08 34.67
N ASP A 568 -63.60 22.82 35.74
CA ASP A 568 -62.55 23.85 35.72
C ASP A 568 -61.15 23.25 35.43
N LYS A 569 -60.79 22.15 36.10
CA LYS A 569 -59.50 21.47 35.85
C LYS A 569 -59.41 20.97 34.41
N LEU A 570 -60.47 20.34 33.90
CA LEU A 570 -60.55 19.86 32.52
C LEU A 570 -60.34 21.00 31.50
N LEU A 571 -60.98 22.16 31.70
CA LEU A 571 -60.79 23.33 30.84
C LEU A 571 -59.36 23.92 30.93
N ILE A 572 -58.74 23.89 32.11
CA ILE A 572 -57.35 24.33 32.30
C ILE A 572 -56.37 23.37 31.62
N GLU A 573 -56.54 22.06 31.77
CA GLU A 573 -55.69 21.04 31.16
C GLU A 573 -55.77 21.08 29.62
N ILE A 574 -56.97 21.26 29.06
CA ILE A 574 -57.18 21.44 27.61
C ILE A 574 -56.43 22.68 27.10
N LYS A 575 -56.54 23.83 27.78
CA LYS A 575 -55.83 25.06 27.38
C LYS A 575 -54.31 24.95 27.47
N GLN A 576 -53.80 24.21 28.46
CA GLN A 576 -52.37 23.90 28.53
C GLN A 576 -51.91 23.01 27.38
N ALA A 577 -52.72 22.01 26.98
CA ALA A 577 -52.44 21.20 25.79
C ALA A 577 -52.49 22.03 24.49
N GLU A 578 -53.42 22.98 24.37
CA GLU A 578 -53.52 23.89 23.21
C GLU A 578 -52.28 24.79 23.06
N ASP A 579 -51.80 25.43 24.13
CA ASP A 579 -50.59 26.27 24.10
C ASP A 579 -49.33 25.46 23.71
N ILE A 580 -49.16 24.26 24.30
CA ILE A 580 -48.06 23.35 23.96
C ILE A 580 -48.12 22.93 22.48
N LEU A 581 -49.32 22.69 21.94
CA LEU A 581 -49.49 22.32 20.52
C LEU A 581 -49.26 23.50 19.57
N GLN A 582 -49.69 24.71 19.92
CA GLN A 582 -49.40 25.93 19.15
C GLN A 582 -47.88 26.21 19.07
N GLN A 583 -47.14 25.94 20.15
CA GLN A 583 -45.68 25.99 20.17
C GLN A 583 -45.02 24.75 19.51
N GLY A 584 -45.76 23.65 19.37
CA GLY A 584 -45.28 22.34 18.91
C GLY A 584 -44.61 22.33 17.54
N THR A 585 -45.00 23.22 16.62
CA THR A 585 -44.33 23.34 15.31
C THR A 585 -42.86 23.76 15.44
N ALA A 586 -42.55 24.68 16.36
CA ALA A 586 -41.17 25.12 16.60
C ALA A 586 -40.34 24.05 17.31
N ILE A 587 -40.96 23.26 18.22
CA ILE A 587 -40.34 22.11 18.87
C ILE A 587 -39.99 21.03 17.82
N LEU A 588 -40.94 20.71 16.93
CA LEU A 588 -40.73 19.78 15.82
C LEU A 588 -39.60 20.21 14.88
N GLN A 589 -39.56 21.49 14.48
CA GLN A 589 -38.48 22.03 13.64
C GLN A 589 -37.11 22.01 14.33
N THR A 590 -37.07 22.26 15.65
CA THR A 590 -35.81 22.18 16.44
C THR A 590 -35.26 20.76 16.45
N VAL A 591 -36.08 19.78 16.86
CA VAL A 591 -35.69 18.36 16.91
C VAL A 591 -35.33 17.81 15.52
N ALA A 592 -36.04 18.25 14.47
CA ALA A 592 -35.72 17.87 13.09
C ALA A 592 -34.39 18.46 12.60
N THR A 593 -34.07 19.70 12.98
CA THR A 593 -32.80 20.33 12.65
C THR A 593 -31.63 19.61 13.32
N GLU A 594 -31.69 19.40 14.65
CA GLU A 594 -30.65 18.67 15.39
C GLU A 594 -30.43 17.24 14.85
N CYS A 595 -31.52 16.53 14.53
CA CYS A 595 -31.47 15.21 13.91
C CYS A 595 -30.82 15.23 12.52
N GLY A 596 -31.22 16.20 11.68
CA GLY A 596 -30.67 16.35 10.33
C GLY A 596 -29.19 16.77 10.32
N GLU A 597 -28.75 17.59 11.28
CA GLU A 597 -27.33 17.93 11.45
C GLU A 597 -26.51 16.72 11.87
N MET A 598 -26.99 15.92 12.83
CA MET A 598 -26.33 14.67 13.24
C MET A 598 -26.19 13.68 12.06
N VAL A 599 -27.24 13.56 11.22
CA VAL A 599 -27.23 12.75 9.99
C VAL A 599 -26.20 13.29 8.98
N LYS A 600 -26.21 14.59 8.73
CA LYS A 600 -25.29 15.29 7.81
C LYS A 600 -23.82 15.08 8.22
N ASP A 601 -23.49 15.27 9.50
CA ASP A 601 -22.12 15.16 9.99
C ASP A 601 -21.60 13.71 9.94
N GLN A 602 -22.47 12.72 10.20
CA GLN A 602 -22.14 11.31 10.07
C GLN A 602 -21.86 10.92 8.60
N VAL A 603 -22.56 11.51 7.62
CA VAL A 603 -22.25 11.31 6.19
C VAL A 603 -20.97 12.04 5.78
N ASN A 604 -20.81 13.31 6.15
CA ASN A 604 -19.61 14.10 5.82
C ASN A 604 -18.34 13.43 6.33
N SER A 605 -18.31 13.04 7.61
CA SER A 605 -17.18 12.34 8.24
C SER A 605 -16.83 11.01 7.55
N TYR A 606 -17.82 10.32 6.99
CA TYR A 606 -17.59 9.10 6.21
C TYR A 606 -17.00 9.39 4.82
N LEU A 607 -17.49 10.44 4.14
CA LEU A 607 -16.97 10.87 2.83
C LEU A 607 -15.56 11.48 2.92
N ASP A 608 -15.30 12.32 3.92
CA ASP A 608 -13.96 12.87 4.23
C ASP A 608 -12.95 11.72 4.43
N ARG A 609 -13.37 10.67 5.16
CA ARG A 609 -12.56 9.47 5.37
C ARG A 609 -12.31 8.70 4.08
N ILE A 610 -13.32 8.53 3.21
CA ILE A 610 -13.12 7.93 1.87
C ILE A 610 -12.14 8.77 1.05
N SER A 611 -12.32 10.09 0.99
CA SER A 611 -11.48 11.00 0.21
C SER A 611 -10.03 10.93 0.68
N ASN A 612 -9.79 11.02 1.99
CA ASN A 612 -8.44 10.91 2.56
C ASN A 612 -7.79 9.54 2.31
N VAL A 613 -8.46 8.43 2.62
CA VAL A 613 -7.88 7.08 2.49
C VAL A 613 -7.64 6.73 1.01
N THR A 614 -8.56 7.11 0.11
CA THR A 614 -8.36 6.87 -1.34
C THR A 614 -7.22 7.72 -1.91
N LYS A 615 -7.11 8.99 -1.50
CA LYS A 615 -6.06 9.90 -1.99
C LYS A 615 -4.68 9.59 -1.40
N ASN A 616 -4.57 9.13 -0.15
CA ASN A 616 -3.29 9.01 0.56
C ASN A 616 -2.84 7.58 0.93
N GLU A 617 -3.77 6.62 1.05
CA GLU A 617 -3.46 5.26 1.56
C GLU A 617 -3.68 4.15 0.52
N LEU A 618 -4.57 4.34 -0.46
CA LEU A 618 -4.85 3.32 -1.47
C LEU A 618 -3.64 3.02 -2.37
N GLY A 619 -3.14 1.78 -2.33
CA GLY A 619 -2.09 1.31 -3.22
C GLY A 619 -0.79 2.10 -3.13
N GLN A 620 -0.32 2.43 -1.92
CA GLN A 620 0.96 3.13 -1.73
C GLN A 620 2.10 2.44 -2.48
N CYS A 621 2.88 3.21 -3.24
CA CYS A 621 3.79 2.67 -4.26
C CYS A 621 5.06 1.97 -3.71
N GLY A 622 5.26 1.92 -2.39
CA GLY A 622 6.43 1.35 -1.74
C GLY A 622 6.83 -0.06 -2.19
N PRO A 623 5.90 -1.04 -2.30
CA PRO A 623 6.21 -2.36 -2.84
C PRO A 623 6.69 -2.30 -4.30
N LEU A 624 6.07 -1.46 -5.13
CA LEU A 624 6.45 -1.29 -6.54
C LEU A 624 7.81 -0.59 -6.68
N ASN A 625 8.13 0.39 -5.82
CA ASN A 625 9.45 1.00 -5.69
C ASN A 625 10.52 -0.06 -5.34
N VAL A 626 10.23 -0.99 -4.41
CA VAL A 626 11.13 -2.12 -4.10
C VAL A 626 11.33 -3.02 -5.32
N VAL A 627 10.28 -3.33 -6.10
CA VAL A 627 10.41 -4.07 -7.37
C VAL A 627 11.29 -3.31 -8.37
N ILE A 628 11.01 -2.03 -8.63
CA ILE A 628 11.79 -1.20 -9.57
C ILE A 628 13.27 -1.14 -9.17
N ASN A 629 13.57 -0.88 -7.89
CA ASN A 629 14.96 -0.82 -7.40
C ASN A 629 15.64 -2.20 -7.43
N SER A 630 14.89 -3.29 -7.24
CA SER A 630 15.41 -4.66 -7.40
C SER A 630 15.72 -4.97 -8.87
N THR A 631 14.85 -4.59 -9.81
CA THR A 631 15.07 -4.71 -11.25
C THR A 631 16.28 -3.87 -11.71
N LEU A 632 16.43 -2.64 -11.22
CA LEU A 632 17.60 -1.80 -11.47
C LEU A 632 18.87 -2.40 -10.87
N THR A 633 18.80 -3.02 -9.70
CA THR A 633 19.94 -3.72 -9.09
C THR A 633 20.34 -4.95 -9.93
N ALA A 634 19.36 -5.74 -10.39
CA ALA A 634 19.56 -6.93 -11.21
C ALA A 634 20.07 -6.64 -12.64
N THR A 635 19.81 -5.44 -13.17
CA THR A 635 20.26 -5.02 -14.50
C THR A 635 21.49 -4.10 -14.44
N CYS A 636 21.38 -2.94 -13.82
CA CYS A 636 22.43 -1.94 -13.80
C CYS A 636 23.63 -2.37 -12.95
N ASP A 637 23.41 -2.70 -11.68
CA ASP A 637 24.52 -2.98 -10.75
C ASP A 637 25.12 -4.38 -10.94
N ARG A 638 24.36 -5.34 -11.50
CA ARG A 638 24.79 -6.73 -11.75
C ARG A 638 25.25 -7.03 -13.18
N ILE A 639 24.84 -6.25 -14.19
CA ILE A 639 25.21 -6.48 -15.60
C ILE A 639 25.95 -5.27 -16.17
N VAL A 640 25.34 -4.08 -16.17
CA VAL A 640 25.96 -2.88 -16.79
C VAL A 640 27.26 -2.48 -16.08
N LEU A 641 27.31 -2.51 -14.76
CA LEU A 641 28.49 -2.14 -13.98
C LEU A 641 29.67 -3.13 -14.18
N PRO A 642 29.50 -4.47 -14.11
CA PRO A 642 30.54 -5.42 -14.51
C PRO A 642 30.95 -5.32 -15.98
N TRP A 643 30.04 -5.03 -16.91
CA TRP A 643 30.38 -4.75 -18.31
C TRP A 643 31.29 -3.52 -18.44
N ASN A 644 30.99 -2.46 -17.69
CA ASN A 644 31.84 -1.26 -17.63
C ASN A 644 33.21 -1.54 -17.00
N GLY A 645 33.28 -2.38 -15.95
CA GLY A 645 34.55 -2.87 -15.41
C GLY A 645 35.40 -3.62 -16.45
N PHE A 646 34.77 -4.43 -17.30
CA PHE A 646 35.46 -5.21 -18.34
C PHE A 646 36.13 -4.33 -19.41
N TRP A 647 35.43 -3.33 -19.99
CA TRP A 647 36.09 -2.48 -20.99
C TRP A 647 37.18 -1.59 -20.37
N VAL A 648 37.03 -1.18 -19.10
CA VAL A 648 38.06 -0.38 -18.39
C VAL A 648 39.37 -1.17 -18.25
N SER A 649 39.35 -2.47 -17.92
CA SER A 649 40.58 -3.27 -17.89
C SER A 649 41.22 -3.46 -19.26
N LEU A 650 40.44 -3.58 -20.34
CA LEU A 650 40.99 -3.64 -21.70
C LEU A 650 41.63 -2.29 -22.11
N PHE A 651 40.96 -1.18 -21.82
CA PHE A 651 41.50 0.17 -22.04
C PHE A 651 42.82 0.40 -21.29
N LEU A 652 42.86 0.09 -20.00
CA LEU A 652 44.08 0.21 -19.19
C LEU A 652 45.20 -0.72 -19.68
N SER A 653 44.87 -1.92 -20.16
CA SER A 653 45.84 -2.83 -20.78
C SER A 653 46.45 -2.22 -22.05
N LEU A 654 45.63 -1.64 -22.93
CA LEU A 654 46.08 -0.98 -24.17
C LEU A 654 46.95 0.26 -23.89
N VAL A 655 46.61 1.05 -22.86
CA VAL A 655 47.44 2.17 -22.40
C VAL A 655 48.78 1.67 -21.86
N LEU A 656 48.79 0.60 -21.06
CA LEU A 656 50.00 -0.01 -20.50
C LEU A 656 50.88 -0.72 -21.55
N PHE A 657 50.32 -1.17 -22.68
CA PHE A 657 51.13 -1.74 -23.77
C PHE A 657 52.16 -0.74 -24.30
N VAL A 658 51.83 0.56 -24.42
CA VAL A 658 52.73 1.57 -24.99
C VAL A 658 54.07 1.69 -24.23
N PRO A 659 54.13 1.95 -22.90
CA PRO A 659 55.38 1.95 -22.17
C PRO A 659 56.01 0.55 -22.09
N THR A 660 55.20 -0.52 -21.99
CA THR A 660 55.70 -1.91 -21.91
C THR A 660 56.47 -2.30 -23.17
N ILE A 661 55.98 -1.93 -24.36
CA ILE A 661 56.68 -2.12 -25.65
C ILE A 661 58.00 -1.36 -25.65
N ILE A 662 58.00 -0.07 -25.28
CA ILE A 662 59.20 0.77 -25.28
C ILE A 662 60.28 0.17 -24.36
N VAL A 663 59.92 -0.22 -23.13
CA VAL A 663 60.87 -0.80 -22.17
C VAL A 663 61.34 -2.19 -22.63
N SER A 664 60.44 -3.06 -23.11
CA SER A 664 60.79 -4.40 -23.60
C SER A 664 61.74 -4.37 -24.81
N VAL A 665 61.53 -3.44 -25.75
CA VAL A 665 62.43 -3.23 -26.90
C VAL A 665 63.80 -2.71 -26.45
N LYS A 666 63.89 -1.82 -25.45
CA LYS A 666 65.21 -1.39 -24.94
C LYS A 666 65.91 -2.50 -24.16
N LEU A 667 65.19 -3.20 -23.26
CA LEU A 667 65.75 -4.23 -22.40
C LEU A 667 66.23 -5.46 -23.19
N SER A 668 65.48 -5.89 -24.21
CA SER A 668 65.91 -6.98 -25.11
C SER A 668 67.25 -6.68 -25.80
N THR A 669 67.49 -5.45 -26.28
CA THR A 669 68.82 -5.08 -26.85
C THR A 669 69.98 -5.14 -25.85
N LEU A 670 69.71 -4.99 -24.55
CA LEU A 670 70.71 -5.14 -23.49
C LEU A 670 70.96 -6.61 -23.13
N TYR A 671 69.96 -7.49 -23.33
CA TYR A 671 70.07 -8.93 -23.07
C TYR A 671 70.77 -9.71 -24.20
N GLN A 672 70.78 -9.19 -25.43
CA GLN A 672 71.53 -9.75 -26.58
C GLN A 672 73.05 -9.48 -26.55
N LYS A 673 73.59 -8.91 -25.47
CA LYS A 673 75.01 -8.58 -25.36
C LYS A 673 75.84 -9.76 -24.86
N TYR A 674 76.88 -10.08 -25.61
CA TYR A 674 77.86 -11.12 -25.31
C TYR A 674 79.01 -10.58 -24.46
N LYS A 675 79.60 -11.45 -23.63
CA LYS A 675 80.90 -11.17 -23.00
C LYS A 675 81.98 -11.32 -24.09
N PRO A 676 82.99 -10.43 -24.18
CA PRO A 676 84.15 -10.70 -25.01
C PRO A 676 84.88 -11.94 -24.47
N LEU A 677 85.39 -12.79 -25.36
CA LEU A 677 86.29 -13.87 -24.96
C LEU A 677 87.59 -13.23 -24.49
N GLY A 678 87.90 -13.38 -23.21
CA GLY A 678 89.13 -12.85 -22.62
C GLY A 678 90.28 -13.81 -22.86
N GLU A 679 91.31 -13.32 -23.57
CA GLU A 679 92.72 -13.75 -23.59
C GLU A 679 93.06 -15.20 -23.97
N HIS A 680 92.35 -16.21 -23.47
CA HIS A 680 92.65 -17.63 -23.65
C HIS A 680 92.44 -18.19 -25.07
N VAL A 681 91.92 -17.38 -26.00
CA VAL A 681 91.74 -17.79 -27.41
C VAL A 681 93.01 -17.57 -28.24
N GLU A 682 93.90 -16.64 -27.85
CA GLU A 682 95.21 -16.53 -28.51
C GLU A 682 96.05 -17.79 -28.30
N THR A 683 95.94 -18.44 -27.14
CA THR A 683 96.60 -19.73 -26.86
C THR A 683 96.05 -20.90 -27.67
N GLU A 684 94.75 -20.94 -27.95
CA GLU A 684 94.11 -22.05 -28.69
C GLU A 684 94.39 -21.94 -30.20
N TYR A 685 94.29 -20.73 -30.77
CA TYR A 685 94.74 -20.47 -32.14
C TYR A 685 96.25 -20.67 -32.34
N LEU A 686 97.08 -20.39 -31.33
CA LEU A 686 98.51 -20.76 -31.39
C LEU A 686 98.66 -22.29 -31.47
N TYR A 687 97.93 -23.04 -30.64
CA TYR A 687 98.06 -24.50 -30.54
C TYR A 687 97.76 -25.18 -31.88
N ASP A 688 96.67 -24.83 -32.54
CA ASP A 688 96.33 -25.37 -33.87
C ASP A 688 97.41 -25.03 -34.92
N THR A 689 97.93 -23.80 -34.93
CA THR A 689 99.00 -23.41 -35.88
C THR A 689 100.36 -24.06 -35.63
N PHE A 690 100.57 -24.72 -34.49
CA PHE A 690 101.75 -25.56 -34.22
C PHE A 690 101.47 -27.06 -34.33
N ALA A 691 100.20 -27.49 -34.24
CA ALA A 691 99.80 -28.88 -34.48
C ALA A 691 99.92 -29.26 -35.96
N ASP A 692 99.50 -28.36 -36.87
CA ASP A 692 99.43 -28.54 -38.33
C ASP A 692 100.82 -28.60 -39.05
N HIS A 693 101.89 -28.81 -38.28
CA HIS A 693 103.28 -28.83 -38.74
C HIS A 693 104.06 -30.10 -38.33
N ARG A 694 103.37 -31.16 -37.92
CA ARG A 694 103.93 -32.53 -37.93
C ARG A 694 103.24 -33.39 -38.98
N ASP A 695 104.05 -34.20 -39.64
CA ASP A 695 103.66 -35.34 -40.45
C ASP A 695 102.69 -35.06 -41.62
N TYR A 696 103.23 -34.58 -42.75
CA TYR A 696 103.25 -35.36 -44.00
C TYR A 696 104.25 -34.78 -45.02
N ILE A 697 105.13 -35.63 -45.56
CA ILE A 697 106.10 -35.26 -46.61
C ILE A 697 105.64 -35.85 -47.96
N PRO A 698 105.29 -35.01 -48.95
CA PRO A 698 105.27 -35.41 -50.35
C PRO A 698 106.39 -34.71 -51.15
N LEU A 699 107.29 -35.50 -51.74
CA LEU A 699 108.35 -35.00 -52.61
C LEU A 699 107.86 -34.83 -54.07
N ASN A 700 107.42 -33.62 -54.46
CA ASN A 700 107.75 -33.08 -55.80
C ASN A 700 107.55 -31.56 -55.96
N SER A 701 108.14 -31.00 -57.02
CA SER A 701 108.21 -29.57 -57.36
C SER A 701 107.37 -29.21 -58.62
N PRO A 702 107.26 -27.94 -59.10
CA PRO A 702 107.63 -26.63 -58.52
C PRO A 702 106.57 -25.49 -58.64
N ALA A 703 106.88 -24.35 -58.00
CA ALA A 703 106.60 -22.96 -58.41
C ALA A 703 105.16 -22.39 -58.56
N GLY A 704 104.80 -21.47 -57.66
CA GLY A 704 103.72 -20.47 -57.83
C GLY A 704 103.94 -19.23 -56.97
N LYS A 705 103.93 -18.02 -57.55
CA LYS A 705 104.33 -16.77 -56.86
C LYS A 705 103.20 -16.15 -56.02
N ARG A 706 103.49 -15.71 -54.79
CA ARG A 706 102.61 -14.84 -53.97
C ARG A 706 103.34 -13.58 -53.49
N GLY A 707 102.76 -12.40 -53.75
CA GLY A 707 103.31 -11.09 -53.35
C GLY A 707 102.86 -10.65 -51.96
N LYS A 708 103.75 -9.98 -51.21
CA LYS A 708 103.49 -9.46 -49.85
C LYS A 708 103.06 -7.98 -49.88
N LYS A 709 102.21 -7.56 -48.92
CA LYS A 709 102.19 -6.18 -48.40
C LYS A 709 102.25 -6.18 -46.86
N LYS A 710 102.73 -5.08 -46.28
CA LYS A 710 103.25 -5.02 -44.90
C LYS A 710 102.27 -4.34 -43.92
N VAL A 711 102.23 -4.84 -42.69
CA VAL A 711 101.76 -4.11 -41.50
C VAL A 711 102.90 -3.24 -40.94
N LYS A 712 102.59 -2.14 -40.22
CA LYS A 712 103.57 -1.39 -39.41
C LYS A 712 103.00 -1.12 -38.01
N LYS A 713 103.87 -1.10 -37.00
CA LYS A 713 103.53 -1.21 -35.57
C LYS A 713 103.08 0.11 -34.91
N SER A 714 102.36 -0.01 -33.80
CA SER A 714 102.21 1.02 -32.76
C SER A 714 103.49 1.16 -31.90
N LYS A 715 103.49 2.12 -30.97
CA LYS A 715 104.46 2.22 -29.86
C LYS A 715 103.71 2.28 -28.52
N LYS A 716 104.40 1.81 -27.47
CA LYS A 716 103.98 1.64 -26.07
C LYS A 716 104.35 2.89 -25.24
N TYR A 717 103.77 3.04 -24.05
CA TYR A 717 104.44 3.70 -22.92
C TYR A 717 104.28 2.92 -21.61
N GLU A 718 105.29 3.04 -20.76
CA GLU A 718 105.40 2.58 -19.36
C GLU A 718 104.76 3.58 -18.37
N ASP A 719 104.75 3.43 -17.03
CA ASP A 719 104.68 2.29 -16.06
C ASP A 719 104.92 2.90 -14.65
N HIS A 720 104.34 2.36 -13.55
CA HIS A 720 104.85 2.37 -12.14
C HIS A 720 103.77 2.02 -11.07
N PRO A 721 104.12 1.28 -9.99
CA PRO A 721 103.23 0.92 -8.87
C PRO A 721 103.67 1.48 -7.49
N GLN A 722 102.83 1.33 -6.43
CA GLN A 722 103.28 1.15 -5.02
C GLN A 722 102.16 0.75 -4.03
N ASN A 723 102.50 -0.16 -3.09
CA ASN A 723 102.14 -0.26 -1.64
C ASN A 723 100.67 -0.23 -1.13
N THR A 724 100.26 -0.80 0.03
CA THR A 724 100.71 -1.95 0.89
C THR A 724 99.67 -2.24 2.00
N GLY A 725 99.37 -3.52 2.29
CA GLY A 725 99.28 -4.05 3.68
C GLY A 725 97.94 -4.12 4.46
N ARG A 726 97.79 -5.25 5.21
CA ARG A 726 97.02 -5.50 6.46
C ARG A 726 95.47 -5.52 6.45
N GLU A 727 94.76 -6.25 7.33
CA GLU A 727 95.00 -7.52 8.09
C GLU A 727 93.66 -8.00 8.75
N VAL A 728 93.59 -9.26 9.26
CA VAL A 728 92.56 -9.87 10.18
C VAL A 728 91.07 -9.92 9.69
N VAL A 729 90.14 -10.82 10.12
CA VAL A 729 90.09 -11.89 11.15
C VAL A 729 89.42 -13.18 10.58
N THR A 730 89.56 -14.31 11.29
CA THR A 730 88.84 -15.60 11.16
C THR A 730 87.39 -15.54 11.77
N ARG A 731 86.54 -16.58 11.91
CA ARG A 731 86.71 -18.06 11.95
C ARG A 731 85.36 -18.84 11.75
N GLU A 732 85.47 -20.14 11.43
CA GLU A 732 84.59 -21.32 11.65
C GLU A 732 83.07 -21.22 11.96
N TYR A 733 82.31 -22.19 11.42
CA TYR A 733 81.08 -22.76 12.00
C TYR A 733 81.14 -24.30 11.92
N ALA A 734 80.47 -25.01 12.84
CA ALA A 734 80.58 -26.48 12.97
C ALA A 734 79.23 -27.22 13.11
N THR A 735 79.16 -28.37 12.44
CA THR A 735 78.39 -29.62 12.69
C THR A 735 77.17 -29.69 13.64
N GLY A 736 76.04 -30.17 13.09
CA GLY A 736 75.13 -31.17 13.71
C GLY A 736 74.02 -30.67 14.66
N SER A 737 73.01 -31.49 15.03
CA SER A 737 72.46 -32.74 14.42
C SER A 737 71.13 -33.17 15.11
N HIS A 738 70.41 -34.16 14.52
CA HIS A 738 69.17 -34.85 14.99
C HIS A 738 67.83 -34.10 14.78
N LEU A 739 66.71 -34.67 14.26
CA LEU A 739 65.99 -35.98 14.33
C LEU A 739 65.02 -36.12 15.54
N PRO A 740 63.95 -36.97 15.50
CA PRO A 740 62.95 -37.19 14.42
C PRO A 740 61.50 -37.52 14.92
N ASP A 741 60.50 -37.58 14.03
CA ASP A 741 59.41 -38.60 13.99
C ASP A 741 58.62 -38.43 12.67
N THR A 742 58.37 -39.39 11.77
CA THR A 742 57.77 -40.75 11.73
C THR A 742 56.25 -40.84 11.94
N ARG A 743 55.52 -41.33 10.92
CA ARG A 743 54.80 -42.63 10.87
C ARG A 743 53.98 -42.83 9.57
N TYR A 744 54.05 -44.04 9.01
CA TYR A 744 53.09 -44.85 8.20
C TYR A 744 52.17 -44.18 7.12
N ALA A 745 51.85 -44.82 5.99
CA ALA A 745 52.41 -46.01 5.30
C ALA A 745 51.72 -46.20 3.92
N ASP A 746 52.31 -47.07 3.07
CA ASP A 746 51.72 -47.81 1.92
C ASP A 746 50.98 -47.02 0.80
N ARG A 747 51.02 -47.42 -0.49
CA ARG A 747 51.51 -48.68 -1.11
C ARG A 747 52.05 -48.46 -2.54
N ALA A 748 52.69 -49.50 -3.08
CA ALA A 748 53.44 -49.51 -4.34
C ALA A 748 52.57 -49.79 -5.61
N PRO A 749 53.10 -49.57 -6.84
CA PRO A 749 52.30 -49.55 -8.07
C PRO A 749 52.28 -50.87 -8.87
N LYS A 750 51.44 -50.89 -9.91
CA LYS A 750 51.63 -51.62 -11.18
C LYS A 750 51.18 -50.74 -12.34
#